data_AF-A0A5Q0M326-F1
#
_entry.id   AF-A0A5Q0M326-F1
#
_cell.length_a   1.000
_cell.length_b   1.000
_cell.length_c   1.000
_cell.angle_alpha   90.00
_cell.angle_beta   90.00
_cell.angle_gamma   90.00
#
_symmetry.space_group_name_H-M   'P 1'
#
loop_
_entity.id
_entity.type
_entity.pdbx_description
1 polymer ?
#
loop_
_entity_poly.entity_id
_entity_poly.type
_entity_poly.pdbx_seq_one_letter_code
_entity_poly.pdbx_strand_id
1 'polypeptide(L)'
;MPHPTSRIPHALSLATLLILGACGAEGGGGGGGFAFPVGTGGNGGTPPAAESPGTLSGTVATGAAFAGAALTVFDQTGAKVCELTVPAEGSYSCVLPAGTRAPLVIQAVRDDLTLYSTTASTATGTTNVTPLTTVVVAQLSPDGDPSKLAAAVQADAGAVTPGAISDQVARLVAALKPLLDALNTSIDPMSGEFQANGTGQDRVLDTLNVSVRPDGTAANIEITVKAQPASEDSAPVSIVFRTGESTIAPLPAVDVAALVPPPTPAMVKDLLDRLDACYALPVNERVDSTIGSDGNAFGEAFNVVAPACRTLFVGDDPASFVTAGLHIGRASSGPRRPFESLFRFGPTNLKHDRGNFEYFHPGGDIALTYRWTDSVGNTDNDVFNAKIVNGALKLTGNSNAYRAAVRPQQELKDFLKHANLMYHAAGYNVAVDNVLDGNGDSIFTKVVATSSALPGRELVLVPRAGLTTLVLTTDGTPNGALNSSLWRMAARYADPAQGGNPSSIEPGNLFAAPQFDDAQLSAIPDQAVWKLEFFLAAGGTNPVQYARTFSRAPTLAEAMQLPTMDMTPALRAELMQEIDGVPRGIVFGAPEPSDPGANNIDFSADGNLDGWSVPTGAYAPTTFLVAGRGPNNNRFTDSITVRTSARKAVIYCQPVNSPSDNHCVSVGNNAWQYAQGTSVSSFIFTARTARQVDVRKNFEVWTVPTP
;
A
#
# COMPACT_ATOMS: atom_id res chain seq x y z
N MET A 1 -28.78 -36.13 2.02
CA MET A 1 -28.12 -35.61 0.80
C MET A 1 -26.70 -35.29 1.21
N PRO A 2 -25.67 -35.77 0.48
CA PRO A 2 -24.33 -35.84 1.04
C PRO A 2 -23.73 -34.44 1.15
N HIS A 3 -23.33 -34.09 2.38
CA HIS A 3 -22.60 -32.88 2.72
C HIS A 3 -21.17 -32.97 2.18
N PRO A 4 -20.69 -32.06 1.31
CA PRO A 4 -19.29 -31.99 0.96
C PRO A 4 -18.55 -31.14 2.01
N THR A 5 -18.47 -31.64 3.24
CA THR A 5 -17.37 -31.34 4.16
C THR A 5 -17.00 -32.63 4.90
N SER A 6 -16.65 -33.66 4.13
CA SER A 6 -15.93 -34.84 4.63
C SER A 6 -14.50 -34.72 4.10
N ARG A 7 -13.66 -33.95 4.78
CA ARG A 7 -12.23 -33.91 4.49
C ARG A 7 -11.62 -35.24 4.94
N ILE A 8 -11.20 -36.07 3.99
CA ILE A 8 -10.59 -37.37 4.26
C ILE A 8 -9.19 -37.18 4.86
N PRO A 9 -8.82 -37.95 5.91
CA PRO A 9 -7.54 -37.84 6.60
C PRO A 9 -6.37 -38.40 5.78
N HIS A 10 -5.17 -37.95 6.16
CA HIS A 10 -3.87 -38.38 5.68
C HIS A 10 -3.73 -39.91 5.46
N ALA A 11 -3.19 -40.30 4.31
CA ALA A 11 -2.47 -41.55 4.15
C ALA A 11 -1.07 -41.27 3.62
N LEU A 12 -0.07 -41.64 4.43
CA LEU A 12 1.35 -41.67 4.10
C LEU A 12 1.60 -42.47 2.82
N SER A 13 2.57 -42.02 2.01
CA SER A 13 3.52 -42.98 1.43
C SER A 13 4.90 -42.35 1.28
N LEU A 14 5.87 -43.03 1.89
CA LEU A 14 7.30 -42.75 1.86
C LEU A 14 7.82 -42.79 0.42
N ALA A 15 8.69 -41.84 0.06
CA ALA A 15 9.70 -42.07 -0.96
C ALA A 15 11.06 -41.58 -0.44
N THR A 16 11.94 -42.55 -0.31
CA THR A 16 13.25 -42.54 0.33
C THR A 16 14.27 -41.71 -0.45
N LEU A 17 15.04 -40.90 0.29
CA LEU A 17 16.30 -40.30 -0.16
C LEU A 17 17.39 -41.39 -0.15
N LEU A 18 18.12 -41.56 -1.25
CA LEU A 18 19.41 -42.27 -1.29
C LEU A 18 20.44 -41.40 -2.02
N ILE A 19 21.56 -41.17 -1.34
CA ILE A 19 22.73 -40.38 -1.78
C ILE A 19 23.90 -41.35 -1.99
N LEU A 20 24.91 -40.88 -2.74
CA LEU A 20 26.25 -41.41 -3.09
C LEU A 20 26.28 -42.22 -4.39
N GLY A 21 27.19 -42.02 -5.34
CA GLY A 21 28.43 -41.23 -5.42
C GLY A 21 29.39 -41.89 -6.43
N ALA A 22 30.40 -41.14 -6.89
CA ALA A 22 31.65 -41.56 -7.56
C ALA A 22 31.77 -41.58 -9.12
N CYS A 23 32.63 -40.67 -9.59
CA CYS A 23 33.94 -40.89 -10.26
C CYS A 23 34.07 -41.41 -11.72
N GLY A 24 35.00 -40.78 -12.46
CA GLY A 24 35.72 -41.30 -13.64
C GLY A 24 35.32 -40.64 -14.98
N ALA A 25 36.17 -39.82 -15.60
CA ALA A 25 37.21 -40.20 -16.59
C ALA A 25 36.57 -40.55 -17.97
N GLU A 26 37.07 -40.24 -19.16
CA GLU A 26 38.30 -39.67 -19.70
C GLU A 26 38.06 -39.52 -21.23
N GLY A 27 38.84 -38.69 -21.92
CA GLY A 27 39.08 -38.78 -23.36
C GLY A 27 38.33 -37.73 -24.21
N GLY A 28 38.96 -37.00 -25.13
CA GLY A 28 40.32 -37.08 -25.65
C GLY A 28 40.36 -36.57 -27.10
N GLY A 29 41.37 -35.77 -27.43
CA GLY A 29 41.86 -35.50 -28.79
C GLY A 29 41.12 -34.42 -29.59
N GLY A 30 41.77 -33.50 -30.31
CA GLY A 30 43.17 -33.35 -30.66
C GLY A 30 43.30 -32.75 -32.07
N GLY A 31 44.29 -31.85 -32.25
CA GLY A 31 44.80 -31.37 -33.55
C GLY A 31 44.23 -30.02 -33.99
N GLY A 32 44.99 -28.93 -34.17
CA GLY A 32 46.41 -28.79 -34.51
C GLY A 32 46.53 -28.25 -35.94
N GLY A 33 46.99 -27.00 -36.10
CA GLY A 33 47.22 -26.39 -37.42
C GLY A 33 47.86 -25.02 -37.33
N PHE A 34 49.19 -25.00 -37.39
CA PHE A 34 50.08 -23.84 -37.38
C PHE A 34 50.31 -23.26 -38.80
N ALA A 35 50.48 -21.92 -38.84
CA ALA A 35 51.26 -21.06 -39.77
C ALA A 35 50.86 -21.07 -41.26
N PHE A 36 50.83 -19.95 -42.00
CA PHE A 36 51.85 -18.90 -42.16
C PHE A 36 51.23 -17.56 -42.64
N PRO A 37 51.96 -16.43 -42.53
CA PRO A 37 51.49 -15.11 -42.92
C PRO A 37 51.69 -14.84 -44.42
N VAL A 38 50.78 -14.08 -45.02
CA VAL A 38 50.99 -13.45 -46.34
C VAL A 38 50.44 -12.03 -46.26
N GLY A 39 51.32 -11.04 -46.44
CA GLY A 39 50.93 -9.66 -46.69
C GLY A 39 50.70 -9.42 -48.18
N THR A 40 49.82 -8.48 -48.53
CA THR A 40 50.03 -7.35 -49.45
C THR A 40 48.68 -6.71 -49.85
N GLY A 41 48.63 -5.36 -49.86
CA GLY A 41 47.90 -4.62 -50.90
C GLY A 41 46.55 -3.97 -50.58
N GLY A 42 46.59 -2.70 -50.17
CA GLY A 42 45.81 -1.58 -50.74
C GLY A 42 44.27 -1.64 -50.86
N ASN A 43 43.57 -0.81 -50.09
CA ASN A 43 42.87 0.37 -50.63
C ASN A 43 42.31 1.23 -49.49
N GLY A 44 42.83 2.46 -49.38
CA GLY A 44 42.30 3.49 -48.51
C GLY A 44 40.99 4.03 -49.07
N GLY A 45 39.87 3.46 -48.62
CA GLY A 45 38.66 4.23 -48.39
C GLY A 45 38.56 4.42 -46.89
N THR A 46 38.66 5.65 -46.39
CA THR A 46 38.24 5.94 -45.02
C THR A 46 36.81 5.42 -44.88
N PRO A 47 36.54 4.42 -44.01
CA PRO A 47 35.17 4.10 -43.65
C PRO A 47 34.50 5.40 -43.19
N PRO A 48 33.21 5.64 -43.48
CA PRO A 48 32.51 6.73 -42.83
C PRO A 48 32.79 6.60 -41.33
N ALA A 49 33.25 7.69 -40.71
CA ALA A 49 33.59 7.69 -39.29
C ALA A 49 32.40 7.06 -38.55
N ALA A 50 32.64 5.92 -37.90
CA ALA A 50 31.62 5.27 -37.12
C ALA A 50 31.11 6.32 -36.12
N GLU A 51 29.80 6.61 -36.16
CA GLU A 51 29.18 7.51 -35.20
C GLU A 51 29.60 7.04 -33.82
N SER A 52 30.29 7.93 -33.07
CA SER A 52 30.71 7.60 -31.73
C SER A 52 29.46 7.28 -30.91
N PRO A 53 29.41 6.13 -30.22
CA PRO A 53 28.23 5.77 -29.45
C PRO A 53 27.96 6.86 -28.41
N GLY A 54 26.77 7.46 -28.48
CA GLY A 54 26.35 8.46 -27.50
C GLY A 54 26.28 7.86 -26.10
N THR A 55 26.50 8.68 -25.08
CA THR A 55 26.35 8.25 -23.67
C THR A 55 25.19 8.97 -23.01
N LEU A 56 24.21 8.22 -22.55
CA LEU A 56 23.10 8.73 -21.76
C LEU A 56 23.42 8.58 -20.27
N SER A 57 23.49 9.68 -19.53
CA SER A 57 23.71 9.68 -18.09
C SER A 57 22.58 10.38 -17.34
N GLY A 58 22.54 10.25 -16.02
CA GLY A 58 21.58 10.97 -15.19
C GLY A 58 21.49 10.41 -13.78
N THR A 59 20.54 10.90 -13.01
CA THR A 59 20.27 10.42 -11.64
C THR A 59 18.82 9.96 -11.52
N VAL A 60 18.63 8.80 -10.90
CA VAL A 60 17.31 8.22 -10.58
C VAL A 60 17.02 8.47 -9.11
N ALA A 61 16.01 9.28 -8.79
CA ALA A 61 15.72 9.64 -7.41
C ALA A 61 14.27 10.10 -7.19
N THR A 62 13.79 9.97 -5.95
CA THR A 62 12.53 10.54 -5.46
C THR A 62 12.76 11.63 -4.40
N GLY A 63 13.93 12.28 -4.45
CA GLY A 63 14.57 13.02 -3.35
C GLY A 63 15.73 12.20 -2.76
N ALA A 64 15.45 10.96 -2.35
CA ALA A 64 16.50 9.96 -2.14
C ALA A 64 16.90 9.28 -3.45
N ALA A 65 18.17 8.86 -3.56
CA ALA A 65 18.61 7.95 -4.61
C ALA A 65 17.69 6.71 -4.70
N PHE A 66 17.19 6.39 -5.89
CA PHE A 66 16.30 5.26 -6.13
C PHE A 66 17.09 3.96 -6.31
N ALA A 67 17.99 3.70 -5.37
CA ALA A 67 18.93 2.59 -5.39
C ALA A 67 18.22 1.23 -5.49
N GLY A 68 18.83 0.29 -6.21
CA GLY A 68 18.30 -1.06 -6.44
C GLY A 68 17.18 -1.15 -7.47
N ALA A 69 16.75 -0.03 -8.07
CA ALA A 69 15.79 -0.05 -9.17
C ALA A 69 16.41 -0.67 -10.43
N ALA A 70 15.61 -1.44 -11.17
CA ALA A 70 15.95 -1.89 -12.51
C ALA A 70 15.68 -0.74 -13.49
N LEU A 71 16.75 -0.19 -14.08
CA LEU A 71 16.66 0.83 -15.12
C LEU A 71 16.75 0.18 -16.50
N THR A 72 15.82 0.53 -17.38
CA THR A 72 15.78 0.10 -18.77
C THR A 72 15.59 1.31 -19.68
N VAL A 73 16.38 1.39 -20.75
CA VAL A 73 16.23 2.40 -21.81
C VAL A 73 15.73 1.70 -23.07
N PHE A 74 14.58 2.15 -23.56
CA PHE A 74 13.97 1.71 -24.81
C PHE A 74 14.23 2.75 -25.90
N ASP A 75 14.60 2.29 -27.09
CA ASP A 75 14.74 3.15 -28.26
C ASP A 75 13.43 3.20 -29.09
N GLN A 76 13.43 4.01 -30.15
CA GLN A 76 12.27 4.17 -31.03
C GLN A 76 11.83 2.89 -31.73
N THR A 77 12.67 1.87 -31.82
CA THR A 77 12.30 0.57 -32.40
C THR A 77 11.68 -0.38 -31.35
N GLY A 78 11.72 0.00 -30.08
CA GLY A 78 11.36 -0.85 -28.94
C GLY A 78 12.49 -1.74 -28.45
N ALA A 79 13.69 -1.58 -29.00
CA ALA A 79 14.87 -2.31 -28.53
C ALA A 79 15.28 -1.76 -27.16
N LYS A 80 15.65 -2.68 -26.26
CA LYS A 80 16.33 -2.32 -25.01
C LYS A 80 17.78 -2.00 -25.34
N VAL A 81 18.15 -0.73 -25.21
CA VAL A 81 19.48 -0.21 -25.56
C VAL A 81 20.37 0.02 -24.34
N CYS A 82 19.81 -0.05 -23.13
CA CYS A 82 20.55 -0.13 -21.87
C CYS A 82 19.72 -0.83 -20.79
N GLU A 83 20.35 -1.66 -19.97
CA GLU A 83 19.78 -2.27 -18.77
C GLU A 83 20.82 -2.26 -17.64
N LEU A 84 20.46 -1.75 -16.46
CA LEU A 84 21.32 -1.74 -15.28
C LEU A 84 20.52 -1.68 -13.98
N THR A 85 21.18 -1.98 -12.87
CA THR A 85 20.64 -1.73 -11.52
C THR A 85 21.18 -0.40 -11.00
N VAL A 86 20.28 0.47 -10.55
CA VAL A 86 20.65 1.79 -10.02
C VAL A 86 21.49 1.64 -8.74
N PRO A 87 22.67 2.28 -8.65
CA PRO A 87 23.55 2.15 -7.48
C PRO A 87 23.04 2.99 -6.29
N ALA A 88 23.76 2.93 -5.16
CA ALA A 88 23.38 3.62 -3.92
C ALA A 88 23.31 5.15 -4.07
N GLU A 89 24.12 5.70 -4.98
CA GLU A 89 24.22 7.13 -5.29
C GLU A 89 23.12 7.60 -6.26
N GLY A 90 22.39 6.67 -6.89
CA GLY A 90 21.32 6.99 -7.85
C GLY A 90 21.79 7.36 -9.26
N SER A 91 23.08 7.67 -9.45
CA SER A 91 23.64 8.03 -10.75
C SER A 91 23.77 6.84 -11.69
N TYR A 92 23.51 7.04 -12.98
CA TYR A 92 23.68 6.03 -14.03
C TYR A 92 24.41 6.59 -15.25
N SER A 93 25.02 5.70 -16.04
CA SER A 93 25.65 6.01 -17.31
C SER A 93 25.52 4.82 -18.26
N CYS A 94 24.95 5.06 -19.44
CA CYS A 94 24.65 4.08 -20.47
C CYS A 94 25.34 4.48 -21.77
N VAL A 95 26.29 3.68 -22.25
CA VAL A 95 26.81 3.82 -23.61
C VAL A 95 25.79 3.20 -24.57
N LEU A 96 25.23 4.01 -25.46
CA LEU A 96 24.19 3.59 -26.38
C LEU A 96 24.80 2.77 -27.53
N PRO A 97 24.26 1.59 -27.86
CA PRO A 97 24.67 0.82 -29.02
C PRO A 97 24.61 1.64 -30.31
N ALA A 98 25.54 1.40 -31.23
CA ALA A 98 25.50 2.00 -32.56
C ALA A 98 24.17 1.64 -33.26
N GLY A 99 23.53 2.64 -33.89
CA GLY A 99 22.24 2.46 -34.54
C GLY A 99 21.01 2.64 -33.65
N THR A 100 21.19 2.95 -32.35
CA THR A 100 20.11 3.38 -31.46
C THR A 100 19.33 4.54 -32.09
N ARG A 101 18.00 4.50 -32.01
CA ARG A 101 17.12 5.53 -32.59
C ARG A 101 16.37 6.32 -31.53
N ALA A 102 16.39 7.64 -31.63
CA ALA A 102 15.54 8.52 -30.81
C ALA A 102 14.10 8.55 -31.35
N PRO A 103 13.10 8.88 -30.51
CA PRO A 103 13.18 9.17 -29.06
C PRO A 103 13.52 7.96 -28.19
N LEU A 104 14.10 8.22 -27.01
CA LEU A 104 14.38 7.21 -25.98
C LEU A 104 13.38 7.35 -24.83
N VAL A 105 12.91 6.22 -24.30
CA VAL A 105 12.07 6.16 -23.10
C VAL A 105 12.84 5.42 -22.02
N ILE A 106 12.97 6.03 -20.84
CA ILE A 106 13.69 5.49 -19.70
C ILE A 106 12.65 5.06 -18.67
N GLN A 107 12.76 3.84 -18.19
CA GLN A 107 11.93 3.27 -17.13
C GLN A 107 12.84 2.84 -15.98
N ALA A 108 12.50 3.24 -14.75
CA ALA A 108 13.14 2.72 -13.54
C ALA A 108 12.09 2.08 -12.63
N VAL A 109 12.19 0.76 -12.44
CA VAL A 109 11.22 -0.02 -11.65
C VAL A 109 11.87 -0.48 -10.36
N ARG A 110 11.23 -0.19 -9.22
CA ARG A 110 11.53 -0.83 -7.94
C ARG A 110 10.22 -1.26 -7.31
N ASP A 111 9.94 -2.55 -7.44
CA ASP A 111 8.73 -3.18 -6.94
C ASP A 111 7.42 -2.54 -7.49
N ASP A 112 6.62 -1.87 -6.65
CA ASP A 112 5.36 -1.23 -7.02
C ASP A 112 5.50 0.25 -7.43
N LEU A 113 6.71 0.83 -7.38
CA LEU A 113 6.98 2.17 -7.88
C LEU A 113 7.76 2.10 -9.19
N THR A 114 7.23 2.78 -10.22
CA THR A 114 7.91 2.98 -11.50
C THR A 114 8.02 4.46 -11.79
N LEU A 115 9.23 4.90 -12.12
CA LEU A 115 9.52 6.25 -12.59
C LEU A 115 9.85 6.23 -14.08
N TYR A 116 9.50 7.30 -14.76
CA TYR A 116 9.68 7.44 -16.20
C TYR A 116 10.42 8.74 -16.55
N SER A 117 11.17 8.68 -17.64
CA SER A 117 11.75 9.86 -18.30
C SER A 117 11.85 9.62 -19.81
N THR A 118 12.18 10.66 -20.57
CA THR A 118 12.35 10.55 -22.02
C THR A 118 13.32 11.59 -22.54
N THR A 119 13.95 11.30 -23.68
CA THR A 119 14.75 12.27 -24.45
C THR A 119 14.53 12.06 -25.94
N ALA A 120 14.53 13.14 -26.71
CA ALA A 120 14.40 13.10 -28.16
C ALA A 120 15.76 13.00 -28.89
N SER A 121 16.84 12.66 -28.18
CA SER A 121 18.21 12.61 -28.71
C SER A 121 18.93 11.33 -28.30
N THR A 122 19.82 10.84 -29.18
CA THR A 122 20.80 9.77 -28.90
C THR A 122 22.21 10.31 -28.69
N ALA A 123 22.40 11.63 -28.77
CA ALA A 123 23.68 12.26 -28.49
C ALA A 123 24.03 12.13 -27.00
N THR A 124 25.32 12.25 -26.68
CA THR A 124 25.77 12.28 -25.29
C THR A 124 25.08 13.40 -24.52
N GLY A 125 24.46 13.07 -23.39
CA GLY A 125 23.67 14.02 -22.61
C GLY A 125 23.12 13.43 -21.32
N THR A 126 22.42 14.29 -20.57
CA THR A 126 21.85 13.97 -19.27
C THR A 126 20.33 13.87 -19.37
N THR A 127 19.77 12.81 -18.78
CA THR A 127 18.33 12.60 -18.62
C THR A 127 18.08 12.05 -17.22
N ASN A 128 17.51 12.87 -16.33
CA ASN A 128 17.18 12.44 -14.98
C ASN A 128 15.88 11.62 -14.97
N VAL A 129 15.72 10.78 -13.96
CA VAL A 129 14.52 9.96 -13.77
C VAL A 129 13.96 10.23 -12.38
N THR A 130 12.90 11.04 -12.31
CA THR A 130 12.33 11.55 -11.07
C THR A 130 10.79 11.55 -11.14
N PRO A 131 10.08 11.81 -10.02
CA PRO A 131 8.64 12.02 -10.08
C PRO A 131 8.25 13.18 -11.02
N LEU A 132 9.06 14.24 -11.11
CA LEU A 132 8.78 15.36 -12.02
C LEU A 132 8.97 14.99 -13.50
N THR A 133 9.96 14.16 -13.84
CA THR A 133 10.08 13.66 -15.22
C THR A 133 8.94 12.70 -15.56
N THR A 134 8.42 11.97 -14.57
CA THR A 134 7.24 11.11 -14.73
C THR A 134 5.99 11.93 -15.05
N VAL A 135 5.83 13.12 -14.45
CA VAL A 135 4.77 14.08 -14.83
C VAL A 135 4.91 14.51 -16.29
N VAL A 136 6.13 14.84 -16.75
CA VAL A 136 6.38 15.22 -18.15
C VAL A 136 6.05 14.06 -19.09
N VAL A 137 6.48 12.84 -18.76
CA VAL A 137 6.17 11.65 -19.55
C VAL A 137 4.66 11.39 -19.59
N ALA A 138 3.95 11.53 -18.46
CA ALA A 138 2.49 11.39 -18.42
C ALA A 138 1.80 12.37 -19.38
N GLN A 139 2.27 13.63 -19.45
CA GLN A 139 1.73 14.64 -20.37
C GLN A 139 1.97 14.32 -21.85
N LEU A 140 3.01 13.54 -22.17
CA LEU A 140 3.35 13.12 -23.52
C LEU A 140 2.73 11.76 -23.90
N SER A 141 2.29 11.00 -22.90
CA SER A 141 1.76 9.66 -23.08
C SER A 141 0.30 9.64 -23.57
N PRO A 142 -0.08 8.62 -24.37
CA PRO A 142 -1.48 8.29 -24.60
C PRO A 142 -2.22 8.06 -23.28
N ASP A 143 -3.43 8.59 -23.18
CA ASP A 143 -4.31 8.50 -22.01
C ASP A 143 -3.66 8.96 -20.69
N GLY A 144 -2.59 9.76 -20.76
CA GLY A 144 -1.85 10.19 -19.58
C GLY A 144 -1.02 9.09 -18.90
N ASP A 145 -0.92 7.88 -19.46
CA ASP A 145 -0.26 6.73 -18.83
C ASP A 145 1.23 6.63 -19.21
N PRO A 146 2.17 6.90 -18.28
CA PRO A 146 3.60 6.84 -18.57
C PRO A 146 4.09 5.50 -19.15
N SER A 147 3.44 4.39 -18.78
CA SER A 147 3.82 3.06 -19.22
C SER A 147 3.60 2.85 -20.73
N LYS A 148 2.71 3.63 -21.34
CA LYS A 148 2.36 3.53 -22.75
C LYS A 148 3.29 4.33 -23.68
N LEU A 149 4.15 5.20 -23.14
CA LEU A 149 4.98 6.09 -23.99
C LEU A 149 5.90 5.33 -24.94
N ALA A 150 6.54 4.25 -24.47
CA ALA A 150 7.46 3.47 -25.30
C ALA A 150 6.77 2.88 -26.54
N ALA A 151 5.55 2.35 -26.39
CA ALA A 151 4.75 1.85 -27.50
C ALA A 151 4.27 3.00 -28.42
N ALA A 152 3.92 4.15 -27.85
CA ALA A 152 3.53 5.33 -28.63
C ALA A 152 4.66 5.84 -29.53
N VAL A 153 5.88 5.92 -28.99
CA VAL A 153 7.08 6.33 -29.73
C VAL A 153 7.43 5.33 -30.84
N GLN A 154 7.22 4.04 -30.61
CA GLN A 154 7.40 3.01 -31.64
C GLN A 154 6.42 3.19 -32.81
N ALA A 155 5.17 3.51 -32.51
CA ALA A 155 4.13 3.74 -33.51
C ALA A 155 4.35 5.06 -34.28
N ASP A 156 4.78 6.11 -33.57
CA ASP A 156 5.06 7.42 -34.13
C ASP A 156 6.21 8.11 -33.37
N ALA A 157 7.37 8.21 -34.01
CA ALA A 157 8.53 8.92 -33.45
C ALA A 157 8.24 10.41 -33.20
N GLY A 158 7.24 10.99 -33.88
CA GLY A 158 6.78 12.36 -33.67
C GLY A 158 6.03 12.59 -32.36
N ALA A 159 5.63 11.53 -31.65
CA ALA A 159 4.98 11.63 -30.35
C ALA A 159 5.86 12.32 -29.28
N VAL A 160 7.19 12.25 -29.43
CA VAL A 160 8.15 12.91 -28.55
C VAL A 160 9.15 13.71 -29.37
N THR A 161 9.13 15.03 -29.21
CA THR A 161 10.08 15.95 -29.87
C THR A 161 10.76 16.84 -28.83
N PRO A 162 11.91 17.46 -29.14
CA PRO A 162 12.54 18.43 -28.23
C PRO A 162 11.60 19.57 -27.84
N GLY A 163 10.80 20.05 -28.80
CA GLY A 163 9.79 21.09 -28.57
C GLY A 163 8.68 20.63 -27.61
N ALA A 164 8.13 19.43 -27.83
CA ALA A 164 7.10 18.87 -26.95
C ALA A 164 7.61 18.67 -25.51
N ILE A 165 8.85 18.18 -25.33
CA ILE A 165 9.46 18.06 -24.00
C ILE A 165 9.63 19.46 -23.38
N SER A 166 10.21 20.41 -24.10
CA SER A 166 10.44 21.78 -23.64
C SER A 166 9.14 22.47 -23.20
N ASP A 167 8.07 22.32 -23.98
CA ASP A 167 6.76 22.90 -23.67
C ASP A 167 6.17 22.34 -22.37
N GLN A 168 6.26 21.02 -22.15
CA GLN A 168 5.77 20.40 -20.93
C GLN A 168 6.63 20.77 -19.71
N VAL A 169 7.95 20.84 -19.87
CA VAL A 169 8.86 21.31 -18.82
C VAL A 169 8.55 22.75 -18.44
N ALA A 170 8.35 23.65 -19.41
CA ALA A 170 8.03 25.05 -19.16
C ALA A 170 6.71 25.21 -18.39
N ARG A 171 5.67 24.44 -18.75
CA ARG A 171 4.38 24.42 -18.04
C ARG A 171 4.53 23.94 -16.60
N LEU A 172 5.28 22.86 -16.38
CA LEU A 172 5.53 22.31 -15.05
C LEU A 172 6.33 23.29 -14.18
N VAL A 173 7.42 23.85 -14.70
CA VAL A 173 8.25 24.83 -13.97
C VAL A 173 7.47 26.11 -13.66
N ALA A 174 6.60 26.57 -14.57
CA ALA A 174 5.71 27.70 -14.30
C ALA A 174 4.74 27.40 -13.16
N ALA A 175 4.20 26.17 -13.10
CA ALA A 175 3.33 25.76 -12.01
C ALA A 175 4.07 25.69 -10.66
N LEU A 176 5.33 25.26 -10.67
CA LEU A 176 6.19 25.16 -9.48
C LEU A 176 6.83 26.48 -9.04
N LYS A 177 6.69 27.56 -9.82
CA LYS A 177 7.37 28.84 -9.58
C LYS A 177 7.28 29.35 -8.13
N PRO A 178 6.11 29.32 -7.46
CA PRO A 178 6.02 29.78 -6.06
C PRO A 178 6.94 29.04 -5.09
N LEU A 179 7.12 27.73 -5.28
CA LEU A 179 8.07 26.94 -4.49
C LEU A 179 9.52 27.26 -4.87
N LEU A 180 9.81 27.38 -6.16
CA LEU A 180 11.16 27.68 -6.66
C LEU A 180 11.64 29.06 -6.16
N ASP A 181 10.75 30.05 -6.16
CA ASP A 181 11.01 31.39 -5.62
C ASP A 181 11.24 31.32 -4.10
N ALA A 182 10.44 30.55 -3.36
CA ALA A 182 10.60 30.36 -1.91
C ALA A 182 11.91 29.64 -1.53
N LEU A 183 12.38 28.72 -2.38
CA LEU A 183 13.68 28.04 -2.24
C LEU A 183 14.85 28.84 -2.82
N ASN A 184 14.58 29.95 -3.51
CA ASN A 184 15.56 30.74 -4.25
C ASN A 184 16.42 29.87 -5.19
N THR A 185 15.75 29.06 -6.02
CA THR A 185 16.39 28.12 -6.94
C THR A 185 15.71 28.09 -8.30
N SER A 186 16.35 27.46 -9.28
CA SER A 186 15.80 27.15 -10.60
C SER A 186 16.19 25.72 -10.96
N ILE A 187 15.35 25.02 -11.71
CA ILE A 187 15.57 23.63 -12.08
C ILE A 187 15.33 23.40 -13.58
N ASP A 188 16.03 22.41 -14.13
CA ASP A 188 15.64 21.72 -15.35
C ASP A 188 15.38 20.25 -14.97
N PRO A 189 14.11 19.85 -14.78
CA PRO A 189 13.79 18.53 -14.26
C PRO A 189 14.28 17.39 -15.17
N MET A 190 14.47 17.65 -16.47
CA MET A 190 14.82 16.62 -17.45
C MET A 190 16.33 16.49 -17.60
N SER A 191 17.04 17.57 -17.95
CA SER A 191 18.47 17.51 -18.33
C SER A 191 19.43 18.30 -17.43
N GLY A 192 18.92 18.93 -16.37
CA GLY A 192 19.75 19.66 -15.41
C GLY A 192 20.74 18.76 -14.67
N GLU A 193 21.84 19.35 -14.18
CA GLU A 193 22.75 18.64 -13.28
C GLU A 193 22.00 18.26 -12.00
N PHE A 194 22.06 16.98 -11.63
CA PHE A 194 21.28 16.47 -10.51
C PHE A 194 22.06 15.42 -9.72
N GLN A 195 22.13 15.64 -8.41
CA GLN A 195 22.70 14.74 -7.41
C GLN A 195 21.71 14.59 -6.26
N ALA A 196 21.48 13.36 -5.80
CA ALA A 196 20.60 13.08 -4.66
C ALA A 196 21.30 13.39 -3.31
N ASN A 197 21.56 14.67 -3.04
CA ASN A 197 22.36 15.17 -1.92
C ASN A 197 21.66 16.24 -1.03
N GLY A 198 20.38 16.51 -1.26
CA GLY A 198 19.57 17.49 -0.55
C GLY A 198 19.79 18.95 -0.98
N THR A 199 20.48 19.22 -2.09
CA THR A 199 20.77 20.57 -2.60
C THR A 199 20.22 20.78 -4.01
N GLY A 200 20.13 22.04 -4.47
CA GLY A 200 19.72 22.36 -5.84
C GLY A 200 18.36 21.76 -6.23
N GLN A 201 18.33 20.97 -7.30
CA GLN A 201 17.12 20.26 -7.75
C GLN A 201 16.65 19.20 -6.76
N ASP A 202 17.55 18.58 -6.00
CA ASP A 202 17.18 17.57 -5.01
C ASP A 202 16.41 18.19 -3.85
N ARG A 203 16.83 19.38 -3.44
CA ARG A 203 16.09 20.17 -2.44
C ARG A 203 14.64 20.38 -2.87
N VAL A 204 14.37 20.59 -4.16
CA VAL A 204 13.00 20.73 -4.68
C VAL A 204 12.25 19.40 -4.55
N LEU A 205 12.85 18.28 -4.98
CA LEU A 205 12.22 16.95 -4.89
C LEU A 205 11.96 16.53 -3.44
N ASP A 206 12.88 16.80 -2.53
CA ASP A 206 12.73 16.53 -1.10
C ASP A 206 11.53 17.27 -0.48
N THR A 207 11.21 18.45 -1.02
CA THR A 207 10.07 19.27 -0.60
C THR A 207 8.76 18.92 -1.29
N LEU A 208 8.73 17.94 -2.20
CA LEU A 208 7.54 17.60 -2.97
C LEU A 208 7.08 16.16 -2.73
N ASN A 209 5.77 15.98 -2.73
CA ASN A 209 5.12 14.71 -2.96
C ASN A 209 4.39 14.80 -4.30
N VAL A 210 4.58 13.81 -5.17
CA VAL A 210 4.04 13.83 -6.53
C VAL A 210 3.27 12.55 -6.76
N SER A 211 2.08 12.67 -7.34
CA SER A 211 1.27 11.53 -7.75
C SER A 211 0.83 11.69 -9.20
N VAL A 212 0.83 10.57 -9.93
CA VAL A 212 0.35 10.46 -11.30
C VAL A 212 -0.57 9.24 -11.35
N ARG A 213 -1.84 9.43 -11.67
CA ARG A 213 -2.87 8.38 -11.64
C ARG A 213 -3.64 8.35 -12.97
N PRO A 214 -3.25 7.47 -13.91
CA PRO A 214 -4.01 7.26 -15.14
C PRO A 214 -5.41 6.73 -14.85
N ASP A 215 -6.40 7.21 -15.61
CA ASP A 215 -7.81 6.84 -15.47
C ASP A 215 -8.38 6.15 -16.72
N GLY A 216 -7.52 5.87 -17.70
CA GLY A 216 -7.87 5.26 -18.98
C GLY A 216 -8.13 6.26 -20.11
N THR A 217 -8.22 7.56 -19.81
CA THR A 217 -8.37 8.64 -20.82
C THR A 217 -7.40 9.80 -20.62
N ALA A 218 -6.97 10.02 -19.39
CA ALA A 218 -5.96 10.98 -18.98
C ALA A 218 -5.33 10.49 -17.66
N ALA A 219 -4.39 11.25 -17.08
CA ALA A 219 -3.95 11.06 -15.71
C ALA A 219 -4.31 12.26 -14.84
N ASN A 220 -4.81 11.98 -13.64
CA ASN A 220 -4.88 12.95 -12.56
C ASN A 220 -3.50 13.08 -11.94
N ILE A 221 -3.01 14.32 -11.82
CA ILE A 221 -1.70 14.64 -11.25
C ILE A 221 -1.91 15.56 -10.05
N GLU A 222 -1.27 15.22 -8.93
CA GLU A 222 -1.16 16.13 -7.79
C GLU A 222 0.30 16.33 -7.41
N ILE A 223 0.65 17.59 -7.14
CA ILE A 223 1.94 17.98 -6.58
C ILE A 223 1.66 18.70 -5.25
N THR A 224 2.14 18.13 -4.15
CA THR A 224 1.97 18.64 -2.79
C THR A 224 3.33 19.09 -2.23
N VAL A 225 3.38 20.28 -1.64
CA VAL A 225 4.57 20.79 -0.94
C VAL A 225 4.59 20.26 0.49
N LYS A 226 5.72 19.68 0.90
CA LYS A 226 5.97 19.19 2.27
C LYS A 226 6.33 20.35 3.21
N ALA A 227 5.48 21.37 3.27
CA ALA A 227 5.62 22.50 4.17
C ALA A 227 5.16 22.11 5.59
N GLN A 228 5.77 22.68 6.62
CA GLN A 228 5.28 22.55 8.00
C GLN A 228 3.93 23.26 8.15
N PRO A 229 2.86 22.54 8.51
CA PRO A 229 1.55 23.16 8.67
C PRO A 229 1.53 24.12 9.86
N ALA A 230 0.78 25.22 9.76
CA ALA A 230 0.63 26.19 10.84
C ALA A 230 -0.20 25.65 12.02
N SER A 231 -1.10 24.72 11.74
CA SER A 231 -2.03 24.08 12.68
C SER A 231 -2.42 22.68 12.19
N GLU A 232 -3.00 21.86 13.07
CA GLU A 232 -3.39 20.48 12.72
C GLU A 232 -4.46 20.45 11.61
N ASP A 233 -5.30 21.48 11.51
CA ASP A 233 -6.37 21.63 10.52
C ASP A 233 -5.96 22.34 9.23
N SER A 234 -4.69 22.76 9.11
CA SER A 234 -4.17 23.43 7.93
C SER A 234 -4.31 22.55 6.67
N ALA A 235 -4.93 23.09 5.62
CA ALA A 235 -5.00 22.44 4.31
C ALA A 235 -3.59 22.24 3.74
N PRO A 236 -3.35 21.17 2.95
CA PRO A 236 -2.08 21.00 2.26
C PRO A 236 -1.87 22.08 1.19
N VAL A 237 -0.62 22.47 0.98
CA VAL A 237 -0.23 23.32 -0.15
C VAL A 237 -0.02 22.42 -1.36
N SER A 238 -1.03 22.31 -2.22
CA SER A 238 -0.95 21.46 -3.43
C SER A 238 -1.61 22.09 -4.66
N ILE A 239 -1.27 21.54 -5.82
CA ILE A 239 -1.99 21.72 -7.08
C ILE A 239 -2.46 20.37 -7.59
N VAL A 240 -3.65 20.35 -8.17
CA VAL A 240 -4.23 19.20 -8.86
C VAL A 240 -4.59 19.62 -10.27
N PHE A 241 -4.22 18.80 -11.26
CA PHE A 241 -4.54 19.02 -12.66
C PHE A 241 -4.61 17.69 -13.42
N ARG A 242 -5.16 17.70 -14.63
CA ARG A 242 -5.22 16.52 -15.52
C ARG A 242 -4.29 16.66 -16.71
N THR A 243 -3.80 15.53 -17.21
CA THR A 243 -3.01 15.54 -18.45
C THR A 243 -3.83 16.05 -19.63
N GLY A 244 -3.18 16.77 -20.54
CA GLY A 244 -3.84 17.38 -21.70
C GLY A 244 -4.50 18.74 -21.42
N GLU A 245 -4.50 19.22 -20.17
CA GLU A 245 -4.91 20.59 -19.86
C GLU A 245 -3.98 21.63 -20.52
N SER A 246 -4.58 22.64 -21.15
CA SER A 246 -3.85 23.67 -21.89
C SER A 246 -3.13 24.68 -21.01
N THR A 247 -3.36 24.67 -19.69
CA THR A 247 -2.66 25.46 -18.68
C THR A 247 -2.66 24.72 -17.35
N ILE A 248 -1.57 24.77 -16.59
CA ILE A 248 -1.51 24.25 -15.22
C ILE A 248 -1.53 25.45 -14.27
N ALA A 249 -2.42 25.42 -13.28
CA ALA A 249 -2.47 26.47 -12.27
C ALA A 249 -1.18 26.49 -11.44
N PRO A 250 -0.65 27.68 -11.07
CA PRO A 250 0.50 27.76 -10.18
C PRO A 250 0.16 27.24 -8.78
N LEU A 251 1.18 26.75 -8.08
CA LEU A 251 1.08 26.43 -6.66
C LEU A 251 0.50 27.61 -5.87
N PRO A 252 -0.26 27.36 -4.78
CA PRO A 252 -0.51 28.40 -3.80
C PRO A 252 0.81 29.00 -3.28
N ALA A 253 0.75 30.22 -2.74
CA ALA A 253 1.94 30.86 -2.17
C ALA A 253 2.56 29.97 -1.08
N VAL A 254 3.88 29.83 -1.14
CA VAL A 254 4.65 29.01 -0.19
C VAL A 254 5.36 29.92 0.79
N ASP A 255 5.06 29.77 2.08
CA ASP A 255 5.79 30.48 3.13
C ASP A 255 7.18 29.86 3.31
N VAL A 256 8.22 30.67 3.12
CA VAL A 256 9.63 30.27 3.30
C VAL A 256 9.87 29.75 4.72
N ALA A 257 9.20 30.31 5.73
CA ALA A 257 9.33 29.87 7.12
C ALA A 257 8.77 28.44 7.34
N ALA A 258 7.84 28.00 6.50
CA ALA A 258 7.27 26.66 6.54
C ALA A 258 8.14 25.61 5.82
N LEU A 259 9.14 26.02 5.03
CA LEU A 259 10.05 25.12 4.31
C LEU A 259 11.22 24.66 5.19
N VAL A 260 10.90 24.02 6.31
CA VAL A 260 11.89 23.39 7.20
C VAL A 260 12.68 22.29 6.48
N PRO A 261 13.93 22.00 6.91
CA PRO A 261 14.69 20.87 6.39
C PRO A 261 13.99 19.52 6.68
N PRO A 262 13.70 18.69 5.66
CA PRO A 262 13.20 17.34 5.84
C PRO A 262 14.32 16.43 6.38
N PRO A 263 13.98 15.27 6.93
CA PRO A 263 14.98 14.25 7.23
C PRO A 263 15.74 13.88 5.97
N THR A 264 17.05 13.68 6.09
CA THR A 264 17.83 13.17 4.95
C THR A 264 17.49 11.69 4.71
N PRO A 265 17.65 11.19 3.47
CA PRO A 265 17.49 9.76 3.19
C PRO A 265 18.36 8.86 4.09
N ALA A 266 19.56 9.33 4.45
CA ALA A 266 20.45 8.62 5.37
C ALA A 266 19.87 8.52 6.79
N MET A 267 19.20 9.56 7.28
CA MET A 267 18.53 9.53 8.59
C MET A 267 17.35 8.54 8.59
N VAL A 268 16.58 8.50 7.50
CA VAL A 268 15.48 7.53 7.35
C VAL A 268 16.04 6.11 7.33
N LYS A 269 17.08 5.85 6.54
CA LYS A 269 17.75 4.53 6.49
C LYS A 269 18.29 4.13 7.87
N ASP A 270 18.97 5.02 8.57
CA ASP A 270 19.51 4.77 9.91
C ASP A 270 18.41 4.40 10.92
N LEU A 271 17.25 5.05 10.87
CA LEU A 271 16.11 4.66 11.71
C LEU A 271 15.65 3.23 11.43
N LEU A 272 15.53 2.85 10.15
CA LEU A 272 15.12 1.50 9.75
C LEU A 272 16.17 0.44 10.14
N ASP A 273 17.45 0.75 9.96
CA ASP A 273 18.55 -0.14 10.38
C ASP A 273 18.54 -0.35 11.91
N ARG A 274 18.24 0.70 12.70
CA ARG A 274 18.08 0.58 14.16
C ARG A 274 16.84 -0.25 14.54
N LEU A 275 15.74 -0.13 13.81
CA LEU A 275 14.57 -0.99 14.00
C LEU A 275 14.92 -2.46 13.76
N ASP A 276 15.61 -2.75 12.67
CA ASP A 276 16.09 -4.08 12.34
C ASP A 276 17.04 -4.64 13.40
N ALA A 277 17.95 -3.81 13.91
CA ALA A 277 18.87 -4.19 14.99
C ALA A 277 18.13 -4.54 16.29
N CYS A 278 17.07 -3.82 16.63
CA CYS A 278 16.22 -4.15 17.78
C CYS A 278 15.50 -5.49 17.58
N TYR A 279 14.88 -5.73 16.42
CA TYR A 279 14.12 -6.96 16.16
C TYR A 279 14.98 -8.18 15.85
N ALA A 280 16.26 -8.01 15.53
CA ALA A 280 17.22 -9.10 15.43
C ALA A 280 17.50 -9.79 16.78
N LEU A 281 17.30 -9.07 17.89
CA LEU A 281 17.47 -9.63 19.24
C LEU A 281 16.32 -10.58 19.58
N PRO A 282 16.54 -11.69 20.29
CA PRO A 282 15.46 -12.52 20.82
C PRO A 282 14.68 -11.78 21.93
N VAL A 283 13.46 -12.23 22.24
CA VAL A 283 12.55 -11.55 23.20
C VAL A 283 13.20 -11.33 24.56
N ASN A 284 13.91 -12.33 25.08
CA ASN A 284 14.59 -12.28 26.38
C ASN A 284 15.77 -11.31 26.43
N GLU A 285 16.26 -10.82 25.29
CA GLU A 285 17.24 -9.74 25.22
C GLU A 285 16.58 -8.38 25.01
N ARG A 286 15.46 -8.33 24.26
CA ARG A 286 14.69 -7.09 24.03
C ARG A 286 14.09 -6.55 25.32
N VAL A 287 13.48 -7.43 26.11
CA VAL A 287 12.68 -7.06 27.29
C VAL A 287 13.08 -7.83 28.55
N ASP A 288 13.07 -7.13 29.69
CA ASP A 288 13.23 -7.70 31.02
C ASP A 288 11.86 -7.91 31.66
N SER A 289 11.18 -8.96 31.21
CA SER A 289 9.88 -9.40 31.74
C SER A 289 9.78 -10.92 31.64
N THR A 290 8.91 -11.54 32.44
CA THR A 290 8.73 -12.99 32.44
C THR A 290 8.26 -13.49 31.07
N ILE A 291 9.02 -14.42 30.49
CA ILE A 291 8.69 -15.07 29.22
C ILE A 291 7.80 -16.29 29.51
N GLY A 292 6.62 -16.32 28.89
CA GLY A 292 5.71 -17.45 28.93
C GLY A 292 6.24 -18.64 28.13
N SER A 293 5.61 -19.80 28.30
CA SER A 293 5.94 -21.02 27.55
C SER A 293 5.70 -20.90 26.04
N ASP A 294 4.89 -19.91 25.62
CA ASP A 294 4.64 -19.54 24.22
C ASP A 294 5.74 -18.64 23.63
N GLY A 295 6.78 -18.33 24.41
CA GLY A 295 7.89 -17.46 24.02
C GLY A 295 7.54 -15.96 24.04
N ASN A 296 6.33 -15.58 24.47
CA ASN A 296 5.90 -14.18 24.55
C ASN A 296 6.02 -13.65 25.99
N ALA A 297 6.07 -12.32 26.12
CA ALA A 297 6.16 -11.62 27.39
C ALA A 297 5.00 -10.64 27.56
N PHE A 298 4.75 -10.20 28.79
CA PHE A 298 3.88 -9.08 29.11
C PHE A 298 4.69 -8.02 29.85
N GLY A 299 4.43 -6.74 29.60
CA GLY A 299 5.20 -5.66 30.22
C GLY A 299 4.81 -4.27 29.73
N GLU A 300 5.49 -3.28 30.29
CA GLU A 300 5.34 -1.86 30.00
C GLU A 300 6.63 -1.32 29.37
N ALA A 301 6.62 -0.04 29.00
CA ALA A 301 7.75 0.63 28.35
C ALA A 301 9.08 0.47 29.12
N PHE A 302 9.06 0.50 30.45
CA PHE A 302 10.28 0.33 31.27
C PHE A 302 10.90 -1.06 31.16
N ASN A 303 10.14 -2.08 30.75
CA ASN A 303 10.65 -3.43 30.53
C ASN A 303 11.48 -3.53 29.24
N VAL A 304 11.45 -2.53 28.35
CA VAL A 304 12.30 -2.52 27.15
C VAL A 304 13.71 -2.05 27.54
N VAL A 305 14.64 -3.01 27.62
CA VAL A 305 15.98 -2.79 28.21
C VAL A 305 17.11 -2.83 27.19
N ALA A 306 16.95 -3.51 26.06
CA ALA A 306 18.00 -3.59 25.04
C ALA A 306 18.40 -2.20 24.52
N PRO A 307 19.69 -1.83 24.52
CA PRO A 307 20.14 -0.56 23.96
C PRO A 307 19.71 -0.34 22.50
N ALA A 308 19.77 -1.41 21.68
CA ALA A 308 19.33 -1.36 20.29
C ALA A 308 17.84 -0.97 20.14
N CYS A 309 16.99 -1.36 21.10
CA CYS A 309 15.57 -1.01 21.11
C CYS A 309 15.32 0.37 21.74
N ARG A 310 16.02 0.69 22.83
CA ARG A 310 15.85 1.96 23.54
C ARG A 310 16.20 3.16 22.67
N THR A 311 17.28 3.05 21.89
CA THR A 311 17.76 4.14 21.02
C THR A 311 16.82 4.50 19.85
N LEU A 312 15.71 3.77 19.68
CA LEU A 312 14.66 4.15 18.73
C LEU A 312 13.87 5.37 19.20
N PHE A 313 13.76 5.58 20.51
CA PHE A 313 12.81 6.52 21.10
C PHE A 313 13.50 7.79 21.59
N VAL A 314 12.72 8.87 21.73
CA VAL A 314 13.24 10.15 22.21
C VAL A 314 13.86 9.98 23.60
N GLY A 315 15.06 10.54 23.78
CA GLY A 315 15.81 10.40 25.04
C GLY A 315 16.27 8.98 25.35
N ASP A 316 16.27 8.08 24.36
CA ASP A 316 16.52 6.64 24.54
C ASP A 316 15.61 6.01 25.60
N ASP A 317 14.38 6.54 25.69
CA ASP A 317 13.36 6.16 26.64
C ASP A 317 12.08 5.69 25.91
N PRO A 318 11.78 4.39 25.90
CA PRO A 318 10.54 3.83 25.36
C PRO A 318 9.27 4.46 25.94
N ALA A 319 9.31 5.00 27.16
CA ALA A 319 8.15 5.66 27.77
C ALA A 319 7.80 7.00 27.07
N SER A 320 8.74 7.61 26.35
CA SER A 320 8.49 8.83 25.57
C SER A 320 7.56 8.62 24.38
N PHE A 321 7.38 7.38 23.92
CA PHE A 321 6.49 7.06 22.81
C PHE A 321 5.04 6.96 23.30
N VAL A 322 4.17 7.81 22.77
CA VAL A 322 2.74 7.81 23.10
C VAL A 322 1.91 7.81 21.83
N THR A 323 1.01 6.83 21.71
CA THR A 323 -0.01 6.81 20.66
C THR A 323 -1.35 6.41 21.24
N ALA A 324 -2.42 7.09 20.84
CA ALA A 324 -3.77 6.80 21.32
C ALA A 324 -3.87 6.74 22.87
N GLY A 325 -3.18 7.65 23.57
CA GLY A 325 -3.14 7.74 25.03
C GLY A 325 -2.38 6.60 25.72
N LEU A 326 -1.70 5.74 24.96
CA LEU A 326 -1.03 4.54 25.47
C LEU A 326 0.48 4.59 25.21
N HIS A 327 1.24 4.11 26.19
CA HIS A 327 2.67 3.86 26.09
C HIS A 327 2.97 2.47 25.52
N ILE A 328 4.24 2.26 25.15
CA ILE A 328 4.74 0.94 24.73
C ILE A 328 4.43 -0.11 25.78
N GLY A 329 3.98 -1.28 25.35
CA GLY A 329 3.77 -2.41 26.24
C GLY A 329 2.97 -3.54 25.61
N ARG A 330 2.71 -4.57 26.40
CA ARG A 330 1.75 -5.65 26.13
C ARG A 330 1.08 -6.09 27.42
N ALA A 331 -0.25 -6.04 27.46
CA ALA A 331 -1.05 -6.50 28.60
C ALA A 331 -1.75 -7.83 28.27
N SER A 332 -2.11 -8.59 29.32
CA SER A 332 -2.87 -9.84 29.20
C SER A 332 -4.34 -9.63 28.86
N SER A 333 -4.87 -8.44 29.13
CA SER A 333 -6.21 -7.99 28.79
C SER A 333 -6.22 -6.47 28.60
N GLY A 334 -7.29 -5.95 28.00
CA GLY A 334 -7.45 -4.52 27.75
C GLY A 334 -7.05 -4.08 26.34
N PRO A 335 -6.93 -2.76 26.10
CA PRO A 335 -6.71 -2.21 24.77
C PRO A 335 -5.32 -2.56 24.23
N ARG A 336 -5.21 -2.67 22.90
CA ARG A 336 -3.94 -2.91 22.22
C ARG A 336 -2.98 -1.75 22.42
N ARG A 337 -1.75 -2.07 22.81
CA ARG A 337 -0.69 -1.09 23.07
C ARG A 337 0.27 -0.95 21.87
N PRO A 338 0.90 0.22 21.69
CA PRO A 338 1.96 0.36 20.69
C PRO A 338 3.13 -0.57 20.96
N PHE A 339 3.78 -1.03 19.88
CA PHE A 339 4.97 -1.88 19.94
C PHE A 339 4.80 -3.14 20.82
N GLU A 340 3.58 -3.69 20.92
CA GLU A 340 3.34 -5.02 21.51
C GLU A 340 4.23 -6.10 20.91
N SER A 341 4.66 -5.91 19.66
CA SER A 341 5.58 -6.78 18.93
C SER A 341 6.94 -6.94 19.62
N LEU A 342 7.43 -5.96 20.39
CA LEU A 342 8.68 -6.08 21.14
C LEU A 342 8.63 -7.23 22.16
N PHE A 343 7.44 -7.50 22.69
CA PHE A 343 7.16 -8.51 23.70
C PHE A 343 6.71 -9.85 23.09
N ARG A 344 6.72 -10.00 21.77
CA ARG A 344 6.26 -11.22 21.08
C ARG A 344 7.41 -11.92 20.37
N PHE A 345 7.39 -13.25 20.35
CA PHE A 345 8.39 -14.06 19.66
C PHE A 345 8.28 -13.93 18.12
N GLY A 346 7.06 -14.00 17.58
CA GLY A 346 6.81 -14.00 16.12
C GLY A 346 7.48 -12.85 15.34
N PRO A 347 7.46 -11.60 15.84
CA PRO A 347 8.15 -10.45 15.24
C PRO A 347 9.69 -10.46 15.25
N THR A 348 10.33 -11.53 15.72
CA THR A 348 11.81 -11.62 15.70
C THR A 348 12.31 -11.73 14.26
N ASN A 349 13.38 -10.99 13.94
CA ASN A 349 13.91 -10.79 12.59
C ASN A 349 12.97 -10.05 11.62
N LEU A 350 12.08 -9.19 12.11
CA LEU A 350 11.41 -8.20 11.26
C LEU A 350 12.44 -7.34 10.53
N LYS A 351 12.17 -7.08 9.26
CA LYS A 351 12.94 -6.22 8.37
C LYS A 351 12.12 -5.02 7.95
N HIS A 352 12.73 -3.84 7.95
CA HIS A 352 12.09 -2.59 7.60
C HIS A 352 12.82 -1.96 6.41
N ASP A 353 12.07 -1.59 5.39
CA ASP A 353 12.60 -0.91 4.22
C ASP A 353 11.61 0.11 3.67
N ARG A 354 11.96 0.73 2.54
CA ARG A 354 11.12 1.70 1.82
C ARG A 354 10.62 2.86 2.67
N GLY A 355 11.43 3.30 3.62
CA GLY A 355 11.15 4.51 4.39
C GLY A 355 11.01 5.71 3.46
N ASN A 356 9.88 6.42 3.55
CA ASN A 356 9.64 7.64 2.79
C ASN A 356 9.12 8.74 3.72
N PHE A 357 9.63 9.96 3.54
CA PHE A 357 9.15 11.14 4.23
C PHE A 357 7.96 11.76 3.49
N GLU A 358 6.84 11.89 4.19
CA GLU A 358 5.55 12.25 3.58
C GLU A 358 5.15 13.70 3.89
N TYR A 359 5.12 14.09 5.17
CA TYR A 359 4.78 15.44 5.62
C TYR A 359 5.24 15.71 7.06
N PHE A 360 5.23 17.00 7.43
CA PHE A 360 5.39 17.47 8.81
C PHE A 360 4.05 17.58 9.53
N HIS A 361 4.07 17.31 10.83
CA HIS A 361 3.06 17.76 11.77
C HIS A 361 3.37 19.20 12.22
N PRO A 362 2.38 19.96 12.72
CA PRO A 362 2.57 21.33 13.21
C PRO A 362 3.66 21.46 14.28
N GLY A 363 3.82 20.45 15.15
CA GLY A 363 4.86 20.40 16.18
C GLY A 363 6.28 20.13 15.68
N GLY A 364 6.47 19.92 14.37
CA GLY A 364 7.76 19.56 13.75
C GLY A 364 8.08 18.06 13.76
N ASP A 365 7.22 17.24 14.36
CA ASP A 365 7.23 15.80 14.16
C ASP A 365 6.95 15.48 12.67
N ILE A 366 7.41 14.34 12.20
CA ILE A 366 7.34 13.93 10.80
C ILE A 366 6.58 12.61 10.67
N ALA A 367 5.80 12.50 9.61
CA ALA A 367 5.18 11.24 9.19
C ALA A 367 6.06 10.53 8.16
N LEU A 368 6.37 9.27 8.44
CA LEU A 368 7.13 8.39 7.57
C LEU A 368 6.28 7.17 7.20
N THR A 369 6.19 6.84 5.92
CA THR A 369 5.70 5.52 5.48
C THR A 369 6.88 4.56 5.39
N TYR A 370 6.65 3.28 5.63
CA TYR A 370 7.65 2.22 5.50
C TYR A 370 6.97 0.89 5.18
N ARG A 371 7.76 -0.10 4.76
CA ARG A 371 7.32 -1.49 4.65
C ARG A 371 8.05 -2.33 5.69
N TRP A 372 7.33 -3.24 6.33
CA TRP A 372 7.95 -4.31 7.11
C TRP A 372 7.80 -5.65 6.40
N THR A 373 8.76 -6.55 6.66
CA THR A 373 8.76 -7.96 6.23
C THR A 373 9.10 -8.84 7.42
N ASP A 374 8.29 -9.86 7.71
CA ASP A 374 8.61 -10.83 8.76
C ASP A 374 9.46 -12.01 8.27
N SER A 375 9.87 -12.87 9.20
CA SER A 375 10.75 -14.01 8.92
C SER A 375 10.14 -15.07 7.98
N VAL A 376 8.83 -15.06 7.76
CA VAL A 376 8.14 -15.94 6.82
C VAL A 376 7.78 -15.25 5.51
N GLY A 377 8.11 -13.96 5.35
CA GLY A 377 7.86 -13.18 4.14
C GLY A 377 6.49 -12.52 4.06
N ASN A 378 5.76 -12.39 5.17
CA ASN A 378 4.61 -11.48 5.21
C ASN A 378 5.11 -10.04 5.14
N THR A 379 4.40 -9.20 4.39
CA THR A 379 4.75 -7.79 4.25
C THR A 379 3.52 -6.91 4.41
N ASP A 380 3.66 -5.73 4.98
CA ASP A 380 2.64 -4.67 4.92
C ASP A 380 3.31 -3.29 4.92
N ASN A 381 2.56 -2.27 4.48
CA ASN A 381 2.98 -0.87 4.53
C ASN A 381 2.37 -0.19 5.75
N ASP A 382 3.18 0.51 6.54
CA ASP A 382 2.74 1.15 7.79
C ASP A 382 3.42 2.53 7.97
N VAL A 383 3.12 3.19 9.09
CA VAL A 383 3.48 4.59 9.34
C VAL A 383 4.18 4.74 10.69
N PHE A 384 5.25 5.55 10.72
CA PHE A 384 5.85 6.06 11.94
C PHE A 384 5.69 7.57 12.04
N ASN A 385 5.53 8.02 13.29
CA ASN A 385 5.79 9.40 13.65
C ASN A 385 7.16 9.47 14.32
N ALA A 386 8.00 10.37 13.83
CA ALA A 386 9.35 10.58 14.35
C ALA A 386 9.67 12.06 14.47
N LYS A 387 10.79 12.38 15.10
CA LYS A 387 11.36 13.72 15.13
C LYS A 387 12.87 13.67 15.03
N ILE A 388 13.46 14.75 14.54
CA ILE A 388 14.91 14.90 14.48
C ILE A 388 15.41 15.34 15.86
N VAL A 389 16.28 14.54 16.48
CA VAL A 389 16.96 14.83 17.75
C VAL A 389 18.45 14.59 17.54
N ASN A 390 19.27 15.64 17.72
CA ASN A 390 20.72 15.56 17.58
C ASN A 390 21.17 14.92 16.25
N GLY A 391 20.48 15.26 15.15
CA GLY A 391 20.80 14.75 13.81
C GLY A 391 20.30 13.32 13.51
N ALA A 392 19.59 12.68 14.44
CA ALA A 392 19.02 11.34 14.24
C ALA A 392 17.49 11.38 14.35
N LEU A 393 16.81 10.48 13.63
CA LEU A 393 15.37 10.29 13.81
C LEU A 393 15.09 9.46 15.06
N LYS A 394 14.11 9.90 15.85
CA LYS A 394 13.62 9.23 17.06
C LYS A 394 12.10 9.18 17.03
N LEU A 395 11.53 8.03 17.38
CA LEU A 395 10.09 7.78 17.37
C LEU A 395 9.39 8.52 18.51
N THR A 396 8.24 9.15 18.23
CA THR A 396 7.44 9.95 19.20
C THR A 396 6.02 9.41 19.41
N GLY A 397 5.41 8.88 18.35
CA GLY A 397 3.99 8.52 18.33
C GLY A 397 3.12 9.70 17.89
N ASN A 398 1.80 9.58 18.04
CA ASN A 398 0.85 10.62 17.58
C ASN A 398 0.25 11.46 18.71
N SER A 399 0.49 11.10 19.98
CA SER A 399 -0.09 11.75 21.17
C SER A 399 -1.61 11.91 21.15
N ASN A 400 -2.31 11.24 20.23
CA ASN A 400 -3.77 11.28 20.13
C ASN A 400 -4.39 10.64 21.38
N ALA A 401 -5.60 11.02 21.74
CA ALA A 401 -6.29 10.45 22.89
C ALA A 401 -6.77 9.01 22.62
N TYR A 402 -7.19 8.73 21.38
CA TYR A 402 -7.77 7.44 21.00
C TYR A 402 -7.21 6.91 19.68
N ARG A 403 -7.31 5.59 19.49
CA ARG A 403 -6.89 4.96 18.24
C ARG A 403 -7.95 5.20 17.18
N ALA A 404 -7.57 5.97 16.17
CA ALA A 404 -8.39 6.21 15.00
C ALA A 404 -7.50 6.36 13.76
N ALA A 405 -8.04 6.00 12.60
CA ALA A 405 -7.41 6.18 11.31
C ALA A 405 -8.45 6.53 10.25
N VAL A 406 -8.08 7.44 9.33
CA VAL A 406 -8.86 7.69 8.11
C VAL A 406 -8.00 7.25 6.94
N ARG A 407 -8.48 6.26 6.20
CA ARG A 407 -7.74 5.69 5.08
C ARG A 407 -8.56 5.72 3.79
N PRO A 408 -7.98 6.21 2.68
CA PRO A 408 -8.58 6.06 1.37
C PRO A 408 -8.70 4.58 1.03
N GLN A 409 -9.77 4.22 0.33
CA GLN A 409 -10.09 2.83 0.03
C GLN A 409 -10.67 2.70 -1.38
N GLN A 410 -10.32 1.60 -2.02
CA GLN A 410 -10.98 1.11 -3.22
C GLN A 410 -11.43 -0.34 -3.05
N GLU A 411 -12.59 -0.64 -3.60
CA GLU A 411 -13.26 -1.93 -3.50
C GLU A 411 -13.57 -2.46 -4.90
N LEU A 412 -13.27 -3.74 -5.13
CA LEU A 412 -13.96 -4.54 -6.13
C LEU A 412 -14.78 -5.61 -5.40
N LYS A 413 -16.08 -5.59 -5.61
CA LYS A 413 -17.03 -6.49 -4.96
C LYS A 413 -17.67 -7.40 -5.98
N ASP A 414 -17.61 -8.71 -5.76
CA ASP A 414 -18.10 -9.76 -6.66
C ASP A 414 -19.17 -10.59 -5.95
N PHE A 415 -20.42 -10.48 -6.40
CA PHE A 415 -21.52 -11.31 -5.90
C PHE A 415 -21.59 -12.59 -6.72
N LEU A 416 -21.07 -13.68 -6.18
CA LEU A 416 -20.86 -14.92 -6.95
C LEU A 416 -22.17 -15.47 -7.54
N LYS A 417 -23.28 -15.36 -6.78
CA LYS A 417 -24.62 -15.78 -7.19
C LYS A 417 -25.30 -14.85 -8.21
N HIS A 418 -24.74 -13.66 -8.42
CA HIS A 418 -25.30 -12.61 -9.27
C HIS A 418 -24.15 -11.96 -10.04
N ALA A 419 -23.61 -12.68 -11.05
CA ALA A 419 -22.39 -12.27 -11.75
C ALA A 419 -22.46 -10.85 -12.37
N ASN A 420 -23.67 -10.38 -12.70
CA ASN A 420 -23.92 -9.02 -13.21
C ASN A 420 -23.81 -7.92 -12.14
N LEU A 421 -23.75 -8.26 -10.85
CA LEU A 421 -23.69 -7.31 -9.74
C LEU A 421 -22.26 -7.03 -9.23
N MET A 422 -21.24 -7.43 -9.99
CA MET A 422 -19.86 -7.03 -9.68
C MET A 422 -19.72 -5.51 -9.81
N TYR A 423 -19.11 -4.85 -8.83
CA TYR A 423 -18.98 -3.39 -8.85
C TYR A 423 -17.68 -2.88 -8.22
N HIS A 424 -17.22 -1.71 -8.71
CA HIS A 424 -16.16 -0.92 -8.11
C HIS A 424 -16.74 0.14 -7.18
N ALA A 425 -16.08 0.38 -6.04
CA ALA A 425 -16.37 1.53 -5.18
C ALA A 425 -15.10 2.19 -4.68
N ALA A 426 -15.20 3.49 -4.40
CA ALA A 426 -14.12 4.29 -3.84
C ALA A 426 -14.64 5.17 -2.69
N GLY A 427 -13.81 5.40 -1.68
CA GLY A 427 -14.15 6.24 -0.54
C GLY A 427 -13.15 6.15 0.60
N TYR A 428 -13.63 6.23 1.84
CA TYR A 428 -12.79 6.26 3.04
C TYR A 428 -13.26 5.28 4.10
N ASN A 429 -12.32 4.56 4.68
CA ASN A 429 -12.52 3.85 5.94
C ASN A 429 -12.15 4.77 7.10
N VAL A 430 -13.14 5.11 7.96
CA VAL A 430 -12.94 5.92 9.16
C VAL A 430 -12.92 4.98 10.37
N ALA A 431 -11.80 4.30 10.59
CA ALA A 431 -11.69 3.31 11.64
C ALA A 431 -11.48 3.98 13.00
N VAL A 432 -12.34 3.68 13.98
CA VAL A 432 -12.19 4.09 15.37
C VAL A 432 -12.38 2.87 16.26
N ASP A 433 -11.41 2.59 17.13
CA ASP A 433 -11.52 1.50 18.10
C ASP A 433 -12.68 1.78 19.07
N ASN A 434 -13.49 0.75 19.33
CA ASN A 434 -14.52 0.80 20.34
C ASN A 434 -13.88 0.52 21.71
N VAL A 435 -13.59 1.59 22.46
CA VAL A 435 -13.01 1.46 23.80
C VAL A 435 -14.14 1.17 24.81
N LEU A 436 -13.96 0.11 25.59
CA LEU A 436 -14.94 -0.35 26.57
C LEU A 436 -14.51 0.00 28.00
N ASP A 437 -15.48 0.25 28.87
CA ASP A 437 -15.26 0.40 30.31
C ASP A 437 -15.13 -0.98 31.01
N GLY A 438 -15.03 -0.97 32.34
CA GLY A 438 -14.90 -2.19 33.14
C GLY A 438 -16.13 -3.12 33.11
N ASN A 439 -17.28 -2.63 32.65
CA ASN A 439 -18.51 -3.41 32.49
C ASN A 439 -18.68 -3.95 31.06
N GLY A 440 -17.79 -3.58 30.14
CA GLY A 440 -17.89 -3.93 28.73
C GLY A 440 -18.76 -2.98 27.91
N ASP A 441 -19.17 -1.84 28.47
CA ASP A 441 -19.93 -0.80 27.78
C ASP A 441 -18.99 0.17 27.06
N SER A 442 -19.41 0.70 25.91
CA SER A 442 -18.58 1.70 25.19
C SER A 442 -18.46 2.99 25.99
N ILE A 443 -17.24 3.53 26.06
CA ILE A 443 -17.01 4.86 26.65
C ILE A 443 -17.47 6.00 25.74
N PHE A 444 -17.85 5.70 24.49
CA PHE A 444 -18.29 6.67 23.49
C PHE A 444 -19.79 6.60 23.28
N THR A 445 -20.43 7.76 23.10
CA THR A 445 -21.79 7.84 22.52
C THR A 445 -21.72 7.93 21.01
N LYS A 446 -20.77 8.70 20.48
CA LYS A 446 -20.48 8.82 19.05
C LYS A 446 -19.09 9.43 18.81
N VAL A 447 -18.62 9.32 17.57
CA VAL A 447 -17.51 10.11 17.04
C VAL A 447 -17.98 10.80 15.76
N VAL A 448 -17.67 12.09 15.62
CA VAL A 448 -18.02 12.86 14.43
C VAL A 448 -16.76 13.17 13.65
N ALA A 449 -16.69 12.73 12.40
CA ALA A 449 -15.59 12.98 11.48
C ALA A 449 -16.00 14.02 10.42
N THR A 450 -15.16 15.03 10.23
CA THR A 450 -15.35 16.10 9.23
C THR A 450 -14.04 16.38 8.50
N SER A 451 -14.11 16.93 7.29
CA SER A 451 -12.93 17.37 6.54
C SER A 451 -13.22 18.67 5.80
N SER A 452 -12.27 19.60 5.81
CA SER A 452 -12.36 20.85 5.04
C SER A 452 -12.33 20.61 3.53
N ALA A 453 -11.75 19.49 3.08
CA ALA A 453 -11.82 19.04 1.69
C ALA A 453 -13.21 18.56 1.27
N LEU A 454 -14.12 18.33 2.23
CA LEU A 454 -15.47 17.82 2.02
C LEU A 454 -16.48 18.69 2.78
N PRO A 455 -16.63 19.97 2.41
CA PRO A 455 -17.41 20.93 3.18
C PRO A 455 -18.88 20.49 3.31
N GLY A 456 -19.43 20.66 4.52
CA GLY A 456 -20.82 20.31 4.82
C GLY A 456 -21.11 18.82 4.97
N ARG A 457 -20.08 17.95 4.97
CA ARG A 457 -20.25 16.52 5.20
C ARG A 457 -19.75 16.11 6.59
N GLU A 458 -20.65 15.56 7.39
CA GLU A 458 -20.33 14.92 8.66
C GLU A 458 -20.54 13.41 8.57
N LEU A 459 -19.56 12.64 9.03
CA LEU A 459 -19.68 11.19 9.19
C LEU A 459 -19.77 10.89 10.68
N VAL A 460 -20.87 10.26 11.10
CA VAL A 460 -21.09 9.93 12.51
C VAL A 460 -20.90 8.43 12.73
N LEU A 461 -20.00 8.09 13.62
CA LEU A 461 -19.73 6.73 14.08
C LEU A 461 -20.32 6.49 15.46
N VAL A 462 -20.89 5.31 15.69
CA VAL A 462 -21.54 4.91 16.94
C VAL A 462 -21.08 3.51 17.37
N PRO A 463 -21.08 3.20 18.68
CA PRO A 463 -20.76 1.85 19.14
C PRO A 463 -21.84 0.85 18.76
N ARG A 464 -21.42 -0.40 18.53
CA ARG A 464 -22.33 -1.53 18.26
C ARG A 464 -21.85 -2.76 19.01
N ALA A 465 -22.77 -3.42 19.71
CA ALA A 465 -22.46 -4.61 20.49
C ALA A 465 -21.80 -5.71 19.65
N GLY A 466 -20.78 -6.34 20.21
CA GLY A 466 -20.00 -7.41 19.56
C GLY A 466 -18.93 -6.93 18.58
N LEU A 467 -18.77 -5.61 18.37
CA LEU A 467 -17.73 -5.06 17.48
C LEU A 467 -16.65 -4.32 18.28
N THR A 468 -15.40 -4.53 17.84
CA THR A 468 -14.20 -3.87 18.38
C THR A 468 -13.94 -2.49 17.77
N THR A 469 -14.76 -2.07 16.81
CA THR A 469 -14.70 -0.76 16.14
C THR A 469 -16.08 -0.12 16.09
N LEU A 470 -16.12 1.21 16.03
CA LEU A 470 -17.37 1.96 15.82
C LEU A 470 -17.84 1.82 14.36
N VAL A 471 -19.14 1.92 14.13
CA VAL A 471 -19.75 1.82 12.79
C VAL A 471 -20.39 3.13 12.38
N LEU A 472 -20.41 3.42 11.08
CA LEU A 472 -21.08 4.60 10.53
C LEU A 472 -22.60 4.50 10.67
N THR A 473 -23.27 5.64 10.53
CA THR A 473 -24.74 5.76 10.57
C THR A 473 -25.26 6.40 9.29
N THR A 474 -26.51 6.11 8.91
CA THR A 474 -27.17 6.75 7.75
C THR A 474 -27.72 8.14 8.06
N ASP A 475 -28.10 8.38 9.32
CA ASP A 475 -28.88 9.55 9.74
C ASP A 475 -28.22 10.34 10.88
N GLY A 476 -27.00 9.97 11.25
CA GLY A 476 -26.28 10.58 12.38
C GLY A 476 -26.70 10.05 13.76
N THR A 477 -27.58 9.04 13.82
CA THR A 477 -28.13 8.50 15.08
C THR A 477 -27.72 7.04 15.31
N PRO A 478 -27.71 6.56 16.57
CA PRO A 478 -27.47 5.14 16.87
C PRO A 478 -28.44 4.18 16.17
N ASN A 479 -29.68 4.60 15.89
CA ASN A 479 -30.66 3.76 15.21
C ASN A 479 -30.33 3.56 13.73
N GLY A 480 -29.59 4.49 13.12
CA GLY A 480 -29.08 4.38 11.76
C GLY A 480 -27.80 3.56 11.63
N ALA A 481 -27.36 2.83 12.68
CA ALA A 481 -26.08 2.11 12.69
C ALA A 481 -25.94 1.04 11.59
N LEU A 482 -24.89 1.18 10.79
CA LEU A 482 -24.59 0.37 9.62
C LEU A 482 -23.65 -0.79 9.91
N ASN A 483 -23.16 -1.43 8.84
CA ASN A 483 -22.36 -2.64 8.91
C ASN A 483 -20.86 -2.41 9.09
N SER A 484 -20.37 -1.19 8.86
CA SER A 484 -18.95 -0.91 8.84
C SER A 484 -18.65 0.56 9.09
N SER A 485 -17.38 0.87 9.29
CA SER A 485 -16.78 2.20 9.28
C SER A 485 -16.45 2.72 7.86
N LEU A 486 -16.88 2.02 6.82
CA LEU A 486 -16.55 2.34 5.43
C LEU A 486 -17.63 3.23 4.80
N TRP A 487 -17.22 4.41 4.35
CA TRP A 487 -18.03 5.30 3.54
C TRP A 487 -17.65 5.19 2.07
N ARG A 488 -18.60 4.75 1.24
CA ARG A 488 -18.45 4.66 -0.22
C ARG A 488 -18.94 5.96 -0.84
N MET A 489 -18.02 6.75 -1.37
CA MET A 489 -18.33 8.04 -1.98
C MET A 489 -18.90 7.87 -3.39
N ALA A 490 -18.39 6.88 -4.12
CA ALA A 490 -18.87 6.52 -5.45
C ALA A 490 -18.86 5.00 -5.63
N ALA A 491 -19.80 4.49 -6.42
CA ALA A 491 -19.83 3.09 -6.82
C ALA A 491 -20.43 2.92 -8.23
N ARG A 492 -19.89 2.00 -9.01
CA ARG A 492 -20.37 1.67 -10.35
C ARG A 492 -20.21 0.18 -10.64
N TYR A 493 -21.21 -0.43 -11.26
CA TYR A 493 -21.07 -1.80 -11.76
C TYR A 493 -19.90 -1.91 -12.75
N ALA A 494 -19.20 -3.04 -12.67
CA ALA A 494 -18.08 -3.34 -13.55
C ALA A 494 -18.55 -3.55 -14.99
N ASP A 495 -19.73 -4.16 -15.17
CA ASP A 495 -20.41 -4.22 -16.46
C ASP A 495 -21.16 -2.90 -16.70
N PRO A 496 -20.78 -2.09 -17.71
CA PRO A 496 -21.46 -0.85 -18.03
C PRO A 496 -22.90 -1.05 -18.55
N ALA A 497 -23.26 -2.26 -18.99
CA ALA A 497 -24.63 -2.59 -19.39
C ALA A 497 -25.56 -2.81 -18.18
N GLN A 498 -25.00 -3.07 -16.99
CA GLN A 498 -25.78 -3.23 -15.77
C GLN A 498 -26.33 -1.87 -15.30
N GLY A 499 -27.65 -1.70 -15.43
CA GLY A 499 -28.35 -0.52 -14.94
C GLY A 499 -28.48 -0.49 -13.40
N GLY A 500 -28.88 0.67 -12.88
CA GLY A 500 -29.08 0.91 -11.45
C GLY A 500 -27.83 1.41 -10.73
N ASN A 501 -27.88 1.41 -9.39
CA ASN A 501 -26.76 1.84 -8.56
C ASN A 501 -26.45 0.77 -7.50
N PRO A 502 -25.17 0.41 -7.28
CA PRO A 502 -24.79 -0.56 -6.24
C PRO A 502 -25.35 -0.27 -4.84
N SER A 503 -25.59 1.00 -4.49
CA SER A 503 -26.19 1.37 -3.21
C SER A 503 -27.61 0.81 -2.99
N SER A 504 -28.35 0.53 -4.08
CA SER A 504 -29.72 0.01 -3.99
C SER A 504 -29.79 -1.43 -3.49
N ILE A 505 -28.72 -2.21 -3.69
CA ILE A 505 -28.65 -3.63 -3.32
C ILE A 505 -27.92 -3.86 -1.99
N GLU A 506 -27.35 -2.80 -1.41
CA GLU A 506 -26.60 -2.87 -0.14
C GLU A 506 -27.03 -1.79 0.88
N PRO A 507 -28.28 -1.82 1.35
CA PRO A 507 -28.81 -0.81 2.28
C PRO A 507 -28.13 -0.81 3.65
N GLY A 508 -27.36 -1.86 3.98
CA GLY A 508 -26.59 -1.95 5.22
C GLY A 508 -25.23 -1.25 5.20
N ASN A 509 -24.87 -0.59 4.09
CA ASN A 509 -23.60 0.10 3.91
C ASN A 509 -23.81 1.59 3.63
N LEU A 510 -22.84 2.44 4.02
CA LEU A 510 -22.95 3.87 3.79
C LEU A 510 -22.48 4.21 2.37
N PHE A 511 -23.39 4.74 1.57
CA PHE A 511 -23.08 5.37 0.29
C PHE A 511 -23.34 6.87 0.38
N ALA A 512 -22.51 7.68 -0.28
CA ALA A 512 -22.84 9.09 -0.47
C ALA A 512 -24.13 9.23 -1.30
N ALA A 513 -24.99 10.14 -0.87
CA ALA A 513 -26.18 10.56 -1.59
C ALA A 513 -26.14 12.10 -1.76
N PRO A 514 -26.09 12.63 -2.99
CA PRO A 514 -25.73 11.90 -4.22
C PRO A 514 -24.32 11.31 -4.15
N GLN A 515 -24.04 10.32 -5.00
CA GLN A 515 -22.68 9.80 -5.16
C GLN A 515 -21.80 10.82 -5.87
N PHE A 516 -20.50 10.77 -5.56
CA PHE A 516 -19.50 11.63 -6.15
C PHE A 516 -19.18 11.18 -7.58
N ASP A 517 -18.93 12.12 -8.47
CA ASP A 517 -18.33 11.84 -9.78
C ASP A 517 -16.79 11.84 -9.71
N ASP A 518 -16.13 11.43 -10.80
CA ASP A 518 -14.67 11.32 -10.85
C ASP A 518 -13.98 12.69 -10.71
N ALA A 519 -14.62 13.78 -11.15
CA ALA A 519 -14.06 15.14 -11.03
C ALA A 519 -14.10 15.63 -9.57
N GLN A 520 -15.19 15.34 -8.85
CA GLN A 520 -15.32 15.63 -7.43
C GLN A 520 -14.35 14.79 -6.60
N LEU A 521 -14.14 13.53 -6.95
CA LEU A 521 -13.14 12.67 -6.29
C LEU A 521 -11.72 13.15 -6.57
N SER A 522 -11.40 13.51 -7.81
CA SER A 522 -10.05 13.96 -8.18
C SER A 522 -9.67 15.28 -7.51
N ALA A 523 -10.63 16.13 -7.18
CA ALA A 523 -10.41 17.43 -6.52
C ALA A 523 -10.06 17.31 -5.02
N ILE A 524 -10.22 16.15 -4.40
CA ILE A 524 -9.81 15.94 -3.00
C ILE A 524 -8.28 15.87 -2.95
N PRO A 525 -7.60 16.65 -2.09
CA PRO A 525 -6.15 16.58 -2.02
C PRO A 525 -5.67 15.28 -1.37
N ASP A 526 -4.49 14.82 -1.76
CA ASP A 526 -3.87 13.60 -1.25
C ASP A 526 -3.68 13.63 0.27
N GLN A 527 -3.36 14.81 0.79
CA GLN A 527 -3.12 15.04 2.21
C GLN A 527 -4.30 15.76 2.87
N ALA A 528 -5.52 15.34 2.54
CA ALA A 528 -6.75 15.80 3.18
C ALA A 528 -6.69 15.62 4.71
N VAL A 529 -7.16 16.64 5.42
CA VAL A 529 -7.20 16.64 6.89
C VAL A 529 -8.60 16.33 7.37
N TRP A 530 -8.69 15.40 8.32
CA TRP A 530 -9.90 14.95 8.97
C TRP A 530 -9.87 15.30 10.44
N LYS A 531 -10.88 16.02 10.91
CA LYS A 531 -11.12 16.29 12.33
C LYS A 531 -12.03 15.20 12.88
N LEU A 532 -11.63 14.58 13.99
CA LEU A 532 -12.39 13.56 14.72
C LEU A 532 -12.72 14.10 16.11
N GLU A 533 -14.02 14.25 16.42
CA GLU A 533 -14.50 14.69 17.72
C GLU A 533 -15.19 13.55 18.47
N PHE A 534 -14.71 13.23 19.68
CA PHE A 534 -15.12 12.07 20.46
C PHE A 534 -16.08 12.47 21.58
N PHE A 535 -17.32 12.00 21.50
CA PHE A 535 -18.36 12.30 22.49
C PHE A 535 -18.39 11.21 23.55
N LEU A 536 -17.99 11.56 24.77
CA LEU A 536 -17.89 10.60 25.88
C LEU A 536 -19.26 10.29 26.49
N ALA A 537 -19.52 9.02 26.79
CA ALA A 537 -20.76 8.56 27.42
C ALA A 537 -20.95 9.10 28.85
N ALA A 538 -19.86 9.28 29.58
CA ALA A 538 -19.86 9.90 30.90
C ALA A 538 -20.09 11.43 30.88
N GLY A 539 -20.15 12.05 29.69
CA GLY A 539 -20.11 13.50 29.52
C GLY A 539 -18.71 14.11 29.74
N GLY A 540 -18.60 15.43 29.63
CA GLY A 540 -17.33 16.17 29.80
C GLY A 540 -16.87 16.90 28.53
N THR A 541 -15.59 17.26 28.48
CA THR A 541 -15.00 17.89 27.29
C THR A 541 -14.70 16.80 26.25
N ASN A 542 -15.19 16.98 25.02
CA ASN A 542 -14.93 16.06 23.92
C ASN A 542 -13.48 16.19 23.45
N PRO A 543 -12.68 15.11 23.45
CA PRO A 543 -11.39 15.12 22.80
C PRO A 543 -11.55 15.34 21.29
N VAL A 544 -10.68 16.16 20.73
CA VAL A 544 -10.57 16.39 19.29
C VAL A 544 -9.17 15.98 18.87
N GLN A 545 -9.07 15.18 17.80
CA GLN A 545 -7.79 14.86 17.18
C GLN A 545 -7.91 14.89 15.66
N TYR A 546 -6.77 14.97 14.98
CA TYR A 546 -6.70 15.12 13.53
C TYR A 546 -6.03 13.91 12.88
N ALA A 547 -6.48 13.57 11.69
CA ALA A 547 -5.83 12.59 10.82
C ALA A 547 -5.56 13.25 9.46
N ARG A 548 -4.34 13.12 8.96
CA ARG A 548 -3.96 13.55 7.61
C ARG A 548 -3.73 12.31 6.75
N THR A 549 -4.34 12.28 5.58
CA THR A 549 -4.17 11.16 4.65
C THR A 549 -2.84 11.23 3.92
N PHE A 550 -2.39 10.10 3.37
CA PHE A 550 -1.19 10.03 2.53
C PHE A 550 -1.53 10.06 1.04
N SER A 551 -2.77 9.74 0.68
CA SER A 551 -3.34 9.80 -0.66
C SER A 551 -4.83 10.08 -0.52
N ARG A 552 -5.47 10.59 -1.57
CA ARG A 552 -6.93 10.61 -1.67
C ARG A 552 -7.46 9.24 -2.07
N ALA A 553 -8.76 9.04 -1.89
CA ALA A 553 -9.47 7.93 -2.52
C ALA A 553 -9.30 8.03 -4.06
N PRO A 554 -9.08 6.91 -4.78
CA PRO A 554 -9.01 6.95 -6.22
C PRO A 554 -10.37 7.36 -6.81
N THR A 555 -10.36 7.87 -8.03
CA THR A 555 -11.59 7.98 -8.83
C THR A 555 -12.05 6.57 -9.23
N LEU A 556 -13.30 6.40 -9.69
CA LEU A 556 -13.74 5.09 -10.17
C LEU A 556 -12.99 4.70 -11.45
N ALA A 557 -12.73 5.66 -12.34
CA ALA A 557 -11.95 5.44 -13.54
C ALA A 557 -10.51 4.99 -13.24
N GLU A 558 -9.85 5.58 -12.23
CA GLU A 558 -8.54 5.12 -11.72
C GLU A 558 -8.62 3.72 -11.11
N ALA A 559 -9.64 3.45 -10.27
CA ALA A 559 -9.81 2.15 -9.63
C ALA A 559 -10.06 1.01 -10.64
N MET A 560 -10.66 1.32 -11.80
CA MET A 560 -10.85 0.37 -12.90
C MET A 560 -9.56 0.06 -13.66
N GLN A 561 -8.54 0.93 -13.61
CA GLN A 561 -7.24 0.65 -14.23
C GLN A 561 -6.39 -0.31 -13.40
N LEU A 562 -6.67 -0.45 -12.09
CA LEU A 562 -5.86 -1.30 -11.22
C LEU A 562 -6.29 -2.77 -11.35
N PRO A 563 -5.40 -3.68 -11.80
CA PRO A 563 -5.67 -5.11 -11.73
C PRO A 563 -5.84 -5.53 -10.27
N THR A 564 -6.83 -6.37 -10.00
CA THR A 564 -7.03 -6.96 -8.67
C THR A 564 -6.77 -8.44 -8.71
N MET A 565 -6.35 -9.01 -7.59
CA MET A 565 -6.35 -10.46 -7.42
C MET A 565 -7.76 -11.04 -7.67
N ASP A 566 -7.82 -12.30 -8.10
CA ASP A 566 -9.10 -12.98 -8.30
C ASP A 566 -9.08 -14.46 -7.90
N MET A 567 -10.26 -15.01 -7.60
CA MET A 567 -10.45 -16.42 -7.26
C MET A 567 -10.09 -17.29 -8.46
N THR A 568 -9.45 -18.44 -8.23
CA THR A 568 -9.18 -19.37 -9.34
C THR A 568 -10.50 -19.93 -9.90
N PRO A 569 -10.56 -20.23 -11.21
CA PRO A 569 -11.76 -20.82 -11.80
C PRO A 569 -12.21 -22.13 -11.12
N ALA A 570 -11.25 -22.92 -10.63
CA ALA A 570 -11.52 -24.17 -9.90
C ALA A 570 -12.26 -23.90 -8.58
N LEU A 571 -11.68 -23.07 -7.69
CA LEU A 571 -12.32 -22.72 -6.43
C LEU A 571 -13.67 -22.03 -6.64
N ARG A 572 -13.79 -21.19 -7.68
CA ARG A 572 -15.06 -20.54 -8.02
C ARG A 572 -16.16 -21.55 -8.33
N ALA A 573 -15.85 -22.59 -9.11
CA ALA A 573 -16.81 -23.63 -9.45
C ALA A 573 -17.23 -24.44 -8.21
N GLU A 574 -16.27 -24.81 -7.36
CA GLU A 574 -16.51 -25.55 -6.10
C GLU A 574 -17.39 -24.73 -5.15
N LEU A 575 -17.03 -23.48 -4.90
CA LEU A 575 -17.78 -22.60 -4.01
C LEU A 575 -19.20 -22.33 -4.53
N MET A 576 -19.38 -22.19 -5.85
CA MET A 576 -20.71 -22.05 -6.44
C MET A 576 -21.60 -23.27 -6.22
N GLN A 577 -21.03 -24.48 -6.21
CA GLN A 577 -21.77 -25.70 -5.88
C GLN A 577 -22.15 -25.74 -4.39
N GLU A 578 -21.23 -25.34 -3.51
CA GLU A 578 -21.46 -25.34 -2.06
C GLU A 578 -22.61 -24.40 -1.65
N ILE A 579 -22.70 -23.24 -2.30
CA ILE A 579 -23.65 -22.19 -1.92
C ILE A 579 -24.98 -22.27 -2.68
N ASP A 580 -25.15 -23.27 -3.57
CA ASP A 580 -26.36 -23.46 -4.36
C ASP A 580 -27.57 -23.73 -3.46
N GLY A 581 -28.66 -23.00 -3.68
CA GLY A 581 -29.87 -23.07 -2.86
C GLY A 581 -29.72 -22.59 -1.40
N VAL A 582 -28.58 -22.02 -0.99
CA VAL A 582 -28.35 -21.55 0.40
C VAL A 582 -28.31 -20.03 0.48
N PRO A 583 -29.39 -19.32 0.87
CA PRO A 583 -29.43 -17.84 0.80
C PRO A 583 -28.38 -17.12 1.62
N ARG A 584 -27.94 -17.70 2.75
CA ARG A 584 -27.02 -17.08 3.73
C ARG A 584 -25.54 -17.24 3.40
N GLY A 585 -25.17 -17.94 2.32
CA GLY A 585 -23.78 -18.29 2.01
C GLY A 585 -23.43 -19.69 2.52
N ILE A 586 -22.22 -19.85 3.07
CA ILE A 586 -21.75 -21.12 3.64
C ILE A 586 -22.33 -21.26 5.05
N VAL A 587 -22.87 -22.43 5.43
CA VAL A 587 -23.43 -22.70 6.75
C VAL A 587 -22.76 -23.92 7.38
N PHE A 588 -22.20 -23.76 8.58
CA PHE A 588 -21.48 -24.82 9.26
C PHE A 588 -22.40 -25.86 9.92
N GLY A 589 -21.98 -27.12 9.82
CA GLY A 589 -22.64 -28.27 10.44
C GLY A 589 -22.35 -28.42 11.93
N ALA A 590 -22.69 -29.58 12.48
CA ALA A 590 -22.36 -29.89 13.87
C ALA A 590 -20.82 -29.94 14.06
N PRO A 591 -20.28 -29.44 15.20
CA PRO A 591 -18.87 -29.54 15.50
C PRO A 591 -18.41 -30.99 15.56
N GLU A 592 -17.16 -31.25 15.18
CA GLU A 592 -16.57 -32.58 15.14
C GLU A 592 -15.37 -32.66 16.10
N PRO A 593 -15.55 -33.09 17.36
CA PRO A 593 -14.46 -33.17 18.34
C PRO A 593 -13.35 -34.16 17.96
N SER A 594 -13.64 -35.14 17.09
CA SER A 594 -12.66 -36.10 16.58
C SER A 594 -11.71 -35.51 15.54
N ASP A 595 -12.08 -34.41 14.90
CA ASP A 595 -11.26 -33.71 13.91
C ASP A 595 -11.23 -32.20 14.21
N PRO A 596 -10.25 -31.72 15.00
CA PRO A 596 -10.08 -30.29 15.26
C PRO A 596 -9.90 -29.42 14.00
N GLY A 597 -9.55 -30.01 12.85
CA GLY A 597 -9.43 -29.33 11.56
C GLY A 597 -10.76 -29.14 10.82
N ALA A 598 -11.82 -29.85 11.20
CA ALA A 598 -13.15 -29.74 10.61
C ALA A 598 -13.83 -28.39 10.93
N ASN A 599 -14.87 -28.05 10.17
CA ASN A 599 -15.67 -26.82 10.37
C ASN A 599 -14.81 -25.55 10.53
N ASN A 600 -13.77 -25.43 9.71
CA ASN A 600 -12.94 -24.25 9.54
C ASN A 600 -13.07 -23.76 8.09
N ILE A 601 -12.67 -22.52 7.83
CA ILE A 601 -12.72 -21.96 6.49
C ILE A 601 -11.41 -22.29 5.79
N ASP A 602 -11.49 -22.98 4.66
CA ASP A 602 -10.36 -23.23 3.80
C ASP A 602 -10.65 -22.66 2.42
N PHE A 603 -9.82 -21.72 2.02
CA PHE A 603 -9.89 -21.04 0.75
C PHE A 603 -8.77 -21.58 -0.14
N SER A 604 -8.96 -22.82 -0.59
CA SER A 604 -8.11 -23.54 -1.55
C SER A 604 -8.99 -24.37 -2.47
N ALA A 605 -8.56 -24.55 -3.72
CA ALA A 605 -9.25 -25.46 -4.62
C ALA A 605 -8.96 -26.92 -4.26
N ASP A 606 -9.84 -27.84 -4.69
CA ASP A 606 -9.73 -29.27 -4.40
C ASP A 606 -8.34 -29.83 -4.72
N GLY A 607 -7.86 -30.73 -3.86
CA GLY A 607 -6.48 -31.23 -3.95
C GLY A 607 -5.43 -30.28 -3.39
N ASN A 608 -5.83 -29.30 -2.56
CA ASN A 608 -4.93 -28.32 -1.93
C ASN A 608 -4.23 -27.44 -2.99
N LEU A 609 -4.96 -27.09 -4.05
CA LEU A 609 -4.53 -26.22 -5.13
C LEU A 609 -4.76 -24.74 -4.77
N ASP A 610 -4.26 -23.85 -5.61
CA ASP A 610 -4.39 -22.41 -5.40
C ASP A 610 -5.87 -21.98 -5.44
N GLY A 611 -6.30 -21.25 -4.41
CA GLY A 611 -7.63 -20.65 -4.31
C GLY A 611 -7.73 -19.27 -4.97
N TRP A 612 -6.62 -18.53 -5.11
CA TRP A 612 -6.60 -17.26 -5.84
C TRP A 612 -5.34 -17.08 -6.69
N SER A 613 -5.41 -16.12 -7.61
CA SER A 613 -4.28 -15.66 -8.43
C SER A 613 -4.09 -14.15 -8.27
N VAL A 614 -2.85 -13.68 -8.47
CA VAL A 614 -2.50 -12.25 -8.44
C VAL A 614 -1.92 -11.90 -9.80
N PRO A 615 -2.63 -11.16 -10.66
CA PRO A 615 -2.10 -10.76 -11.97
C PRO A 615 -0.97 -9.73 -11.82
N THR A 616 -0.15 -9.59 -12.86
CA THR A 616 0.90 -8.56 -12.91
C THR A 616 0.31 -7.18 -12.69
N GLY A 617 0.94 -6.37 -11.84
CA GLY A 617 0.47 -5.03 -11.48
C GLY A 617 -0.60 -4.99 -10.38
N ALA A 618 -1.18 -6.13 -9.98
CA ALA A 618 -2.05 -6.19 -8.81
C ALA A 618 -1.27 -6.23 -7.50
N TYR A 619 -1.83 -5.61 -6.47
CA TYR A 619 -1.35 -5.80 -5.11
C TYR A 619 -1.73 -7.19 -4.61
N ALA A 620 -0.73 -7.96 -4.19
CA ALA A 620 -0.97 -9.22 -3.50
C ALA A 620 -1.63 -8.95 -2.14
N PRO A 621 -2.65 -9.73 -1.74
CA PRO A 621 -3.29 -9.55 -0.45
C PRO A 621 -2.31 -9.82 0.69
N THR A 622 -2.45 -9.06 1.76
CA THR A 622 -1.68 -9.19 3.01
C THR A 622 -2.57 -9.62 4.18
N THR A 623 -3.90 -9.50 4.01
CA THR A 623 -4.90 -10.02 4.95
C THR A 623 -5.99 -10.76 4.18
N PHE A 624 -6.44 -11.87 4.76
CA PHE A 624 -7.64 -12.59 4.36
C PHE A 624 -8.60 -12.62 5.55
N LEU A 625 -9.82 -12.14 5.33
CA LEU A 625 -10.86 -11.97 6.34
C LEU A 625 -12.15 -12.60 5.85
N VAL A 626 -12.94 -13.11 6.78
CA VAL A 626 -14.31 -13.58 6.56
C VAL A 626 -15.27 -12.77 7.40
N ALA A 627 -16.47 -12.53 6.87
CA ALA A 627 -17.56 -11.93 7.63
C ALA A 627 -18.79 -12.82 7.56
N GLY A 628 -19.52 -12.88 8.68
CA GLY A 628 -20.64 -13.79 8.81
C GLY A 628 -21.54 -13.51 10.01
N ARG A 629 -22.36 -14.51 10.33
CA ARG A 629 -23.28 -14.50 11.45
C ARG A 629 -23.19 -15.79 12.26
N GLY A 630 -23.14 -15.67 13.58
CA GLY A 630 -23.26 -16.80 14.49
C GLY A 630 -24.70 -17.32 14.57
N PRO A 631 -24.94 -18.41 15.34
CA PRO A 631 -26.23 -19.10 15.39
C PRO A 631 -27.39 -18.19 15.85
N ASN A 632 -27.11 -17.22 16.72
CA ASN A 632 -28.09 -16.24 17.19
C ASN A 632 -28.13 -14.95 16.34
N ASN A 633 -27.63 -15.01 15.10
CA ASN A 633 -27.66 -13.91 14.12
C ASN A 633 -26.78 -12.70 14.49
N ASN A 634 -25.99 -12.78 15.57
CA ASN A 634 -24.90 -11.87 15.92
C ASN A 634 -23.81 -11.92 14.86
N ARG A 635 -23.13 -10.80 14.65
CA ARG A 635 -22.10 -10.66 13.62
C ARG A 635 -20.74 -11.07 14.15
N PHE A 636 -19.92 -11.60 13.26
CA PHE A 636 -18.52 -11.86 13.55
C PHE A 636 -17.67 -11.55 12.31
N THR A 637 -16.37 -11.40 12.55
CA THR A 637 -15.34 -11.36 11.52
C THR A 637 -14.11 -12.08 12.05
N ASP A 638 -13.59 -13.02 11.26
CA ASP A 638 -12.33 -13.70 11.54
C ASP A 638 -11.32 -13.38 10.44
N SER A 639 -10.04 -13.28 10.78
CA SER A 639 -9.01 -12.90 9.81
C SER A 639 -7.65 -13.46 10.13
N ILE A 640 -6.82 -13.57 9.11
CA ILE A 640 -5.42 -13.93 9.19
C ILE A 640 -4.58 -13.00 8.31
N THR A 641 -3.34 -12.80 8.70
CA THR A 641 -2.32 -12.24 7.81
C THR A 641 -1.87 -13.33 6.83
N VAL A 642 -1.72 -12.98 5.56
CA VAL A 642 -1.25 -13.89 4.51
C VAL A 642 0.01 -13.33 3.85
N ARG A 643 0.91 -14.23 3.42
CA ARG A 643 2.10 -13.86 2.65
C ARG A 643 1.69 -13.35 1.28
N THR A 644 2.43 -12.39 0.74
CA THR A 644 2.17 -11.88 -0.63
C THR A 644 2.36 -12.96 -1.70
N SER A 645 3.14 -14.01 -1.41
CA SER A 645 3.29 -15.20 -2.24
C SER A 645 2.22 -16.27 -2.00
N ALA A 646 1.40 -16.16 -0.95
CA ALA A 646 0.36 -17.14 -0.68
C ALA A 646 -0.72 -17.10 -1.76
N ARG A 647 -1.26 -18.28 -2.08
CA ARG A 647 -2.34 -18.47 -3.06
C ARG A 647 -3.50 -19.32 -2.52
N LYS A 648 -3.45 -19.65 -1.23
CA LYS A 648 -4.46 -20.39 -0.47
C LYS A 648 -4.33 -20.09 1.02
N ALA A 649 -5.40 -20.28 1.81
CA ALA A 649 -5.39 -19.99 3.25
C ALA A 649 -6.45 -20.79 4.01
N VAL A 650 -6.19 -21.04 5.31
CA VAL A 650 -7.17 -21.61 6.25
C VAL A 650 -7.37 -20.63 7.41
N ILE A 651 -8.62 -20.27 7.70
CA ILE A 651 -9.01 -19.50 8.88
C ILE A 651 -9.66 -20.46 9.88
N TYR A 652 -8.98 -20.64 11.01
CA TYR A 652 -9.54 -21.29 12.19
C TYR A 652 -10.43 -20.31 12.96
N CYS A 653 -11.52 -20.81 13.55
CA CYS A 653 -12.45 -19.96 14.31
C CYS A 653 -11.72 -19.26 15.49
N GLN A 654 -11.93 -17.96 15.65
CA GLN A 654 -11.32 -17.16 16.72
C GLN A 654 -12.40 -16.53 17.62
N PRO A 655 -12.68 -17.09 18.83
CA PRO A 655 -13.68 -16.48 19.70
C PRO A 655 -13.23 -15.10 20.18
N VAL A 656 -14.16 -14.14 20.18
CA VAL A 656 -13.97 -12.82 20.78
C VAL A 656 -14.52 -12.86 22.22
N ASN A 657 -13.81 -12.24 23.16
CA ASN A 657 -14.20 -12.16 24.57
C ASN A 657 -15.39 -11.19 24.79
N SER A 658 -16.55 -11.49 24.21
CA SER A 658 -17.81 -10.80 24.40
C SER A 658 -18.90 -11.81 24.79
N PRO A 659 -19.75 -11.51 25.79
CA PRO A 659 -20.89 -12.38 26.14
C PRO A 659 -21.88 -12.62 24.97
N SER A 660 -21.86 -11.77 23.94
CA SER A 660 -22.69 -11.90 22.75
C SER A 660 -22.09 -12.78 21.65
N ASP A 661 -20.83 -13.20 21.79
CA ASP A 661 -20.15 -13.99 20.77
C ASP A 661 -20.40 -15.49 20.95
N ASN A 662 -20.86 -16.13 19.87
CA ASN A 662 -21.24 -17.54 19.82
C ASN A 662 -20.87 -18.20 18.48
N HIS A 663 -20.07 -17.52 17.63
CA HIS A 663 -19.78 -18.04 16.30
C HIS A 663 -18.78 -19.19 16.34
N CYS A 664 -17.98 -19.28 17.41
CA CYS A 664 -17.08 -20.39 17.70
C CYS A 664 -17.58 -21.29 18.83
N VAL A 665 -17.15 -22.55 18.79
CA VAL A 665 -17.33 -23.52 19.87
C VAL A 665 -16.03 -24.28 20.13
N SER A 666 -15.71 -24.49 21.40
CA SER A 666 -14.53 -25.23 21.81
C SER A 666 -14.76 -26.72 21.57
N VAL A 667 -13.83 -27.36 20.87
CA VAL A 667 -13.86 -28.81 20.59
C VAL A 667 -12.71 -29.57 21.24
N GLY A 668 -11.86 -28.87 22.00
CA GLY A 668 -10.72 -29.43 22.70
C GLY A 668 -9.83 -28.33 23.28
N ASN A 669 -8.69 -28.74 23.86
CA ASN A 669 -7.71 -27.79 24.40
C ASN A 669 -7.15 -26.92 23.28
N ASN A 670 -7.39 -25.61 23.36
CA ASN A 670 -6.95 -24.61 22.39
C ASN A 670 -7.43 -24.89 20.94
N ALA A 671 -8.52 -25.63 20.77
CA ALA A 671 -9.12 -25.93 19.48
C ALA A 671 -10.55 -25.41 19.41
N TRP A 672 -10.84 -24.65 18.36
CA TRP A 672 -12.12 -24.01 18.11
C TRP A 672 -12.59 -24.32 16.69
N GLN A 673 -13.89 -24.51 16.54
CA GLN A 673 -14.56 -24.67 15.26
C GLN A 673 -15.68 -23.65 15.14
N TYR A 674 -16.11 -23.34 13.91
CA TYR A 674 -17.34 -22.59 13.72
C TYR A 674 -18.52 -23.40 14.25
N ALA A 675 -19.35 -22.77 15.08
CA ALA A 675 -20.50 -23.39 15.71
C ALA A 675 -21.58 -23.78 14.68
N GLN A 676 -22.39 -24.77 15.04
CA GLN A 676 -23.49 -25.21 14.18
C GLN A 676 -24.46 -24.07 13.88
N GLY A 677 -24.75 -23.86 12.60
CA GLY A 677 -25.64 -22.80 12.14
C GLY A 677 -24.98 -21.43 12.02
N THR A 678 -23.69 -21.31 12.37
CA THR A 678 -22.87 -20.18 11.93
C THR A 678 -22.82 -20.15 10.40
N SER A 679 -22.89 -18.96 9.82
CA SER A 679 -22.82 -18.77 8.37
C SER A 679 -21.79 -17.72 7.96
N VAL A 680 -21.05 -17.98 6.89
CA VAL A 680 -20.13 -17.02 6.25
C VAL A 680 -20.78 -16.48 4.98
N SER A 681 -20.85 -15.15 4.89
CA SER A 681 -21.45 -14.45 3.76
C SER A 681 -20.41 -13.81 2.84
N SER A 682 -19.23 -13.49 3.37
CA SER A 682 -18.27 -12.66 2.63
C SER A 682 -16.84 -13.14 2.87
N PHE A 683 -16.07 -13.23 1.79
CA PHE A 683 -14.62 -13.38 1.80
C PHE A 683 -13.99 -12.07 1.38
N ILE A 684 -13.05 -11.55 2.17
CA ILE A 684 -12.52 -10.20 2.02
C ILE A 684 -11.01 -10.28 2.04
N PHE A 685 -10.40 -9.78 0.98
CA PHE A 685 -8.96 -9.70 0.86
C PHE A 685 -8.54 -8.25 0.81
N THR A 686 -7.50 -7.91 1.56
CA THR A 686 -7.00 -6.55 1.61
C THR A 686 -5.50 -6.52 1.38
N ALA A 687 -5.06 -5.53 0.63
CA ALA A 687 -3.67 -5.10 0.55
C ALA A 687 -3.60 -3.60 0.86
N ARG A 688 -2.42 -3.10 1.21
CA ARG A 688 -2.21 -1.66 1.42
C ARG A 688 -1.08 -1.16 0.53
N THR A 689 -1.32 -0.06 -0.17
CA THR A 689 -0.28 0.61 -0.95
C THR A 689 0.72 1.33 -0.05
N ALA A 690 1.89 1.70 -0.57
CA ALA A 690 2.89 2.46 0.18
C ALA A 690 2.33 3.77 0.79
N ARG A 691 1.41 4.44 0.05
CA ARG A 691 0.71 5.66 0.49
C ARG A 691 -0.64 5.39 1.16
N GLN A 692 -0.74 4.25 1.86
CA GLN A 692 -1.84 3.91 2.77
C GLN A 692 -3.25 3.86 2.14
N VAL A 693 -3.35 3.51 0.85
CA VAL A 693 -4.64 3.19 0.21
C VAL A 693 -4.95 1.72 0.44
N ASP A 694 -6.10 1.43 1.05
CA ASP A 694 -6.58 0.07 1.25
C ASP A 694 -7.21 -0.44 -0.07
N VAL A 695 -6.65 -1.50 -0.64
CA VAL A 695 -7.16 -2.18 -1.84
C VAL A 695 -7.91 -3.42 -1.42
N ARG A 696 -9.22 -3.47 -1.69
CA ARG A 696 -10.10 -4.55 -1.23
C ARG A 696 -10.73 -5.32 -2.37
N LYS A 697 -10.65 -6.64 -2.33
CA LYS A 697 -11.44 -7.55 -3.16
C LYS A 697 -12.37 -8.35 -2.25
N ASN A 698 -13.66 -8.33 -2.55
CA ASN A 698 -14.66 -9.06 -1.78
C ASN A 698 -15.36 -10.07 -2.69
N PHE A 699 -15.55 -11.30 -2.20
CA PHE A 699 -16.43 -12.30 -2.80
C PHE A 699 -17.61 -12.51 -1.86
N GLU A 700 -18.79 -12.14 -2.32
CA GLU A 700 -20.05 -12.28 -1.59
C GLU A 700 -20.76 -13.55 -2.05
N VAL A 701 -21.05 -14.41 -1.07
CA VAL A 701 -21.65 -15.74 -1.30
C VAL A 701 -23.12 -15.83 -0.88
N TRP A 702 -23.70 -14.74 -0.42
CA TRP A 702 -25.11 -14.64 -0.05
C TRP A 702 -25.97 -14.15 -1.22
N THR A 703 -27.27 -14.43 -1.16
CA THR A 703 -28.24 -14.02 -2.18
C THR A 703 -28.71 -12.60 -1.91
N VAL A 704 -28.56 -11.74 -2.89
CA VAL A 704 -29.01 -10.35 -2.83
C VAL A 704 -30.49 -10.28 -3.26
N PRO A 705 -31.35 -9.50 -2.59
CA PRO A 705 -32.67 -9.19 -3.13
C PRO A 705 -32.50 -8.50 -4.48
N THR A 706 -32.88 -9.17 -5.57
CA THR A 706 -32.91 -8.52 -6.89
C THR A 706 -34.02 -7.48 -6.93
N PRO A 707 -33.78 -6.26 -7.44
CA PRO A 707 -34.80 -5.23 -7.61
C PRO A 707 -36.04 -5.71 -8.38
#